data_AF-F6VVS2-F1
#
_entry.id   AF-F6VVS2-F1
#
_cell.length_a   1.000
_cell.length_b   1.000
_cell.length_c   1.000
_cell.angle_alpha   90.00
_cell.angle_beta   90.00
_cell.angle_gamma   90.00
#
_symmetry.space_group_name_H-M   'P 1'
#
loop_
_entity.id
_entity.type
_entity.pdbx_description
1 polymer ?
#
loop_
_entity_poly.entity_id
_entity_poly.type
_entity_poly.pdbx_seq_one_letter_code
_entity_poly.pdbx_strand_id
1 'polypeptide(L)'
;MESEEGMHETLRLQFKALQEQQYKRFQKQMEKKKAKVVACKGDKNEPKESFGIQNELNLLREGRESAKDTFNQRLFEEEIEQLQEQLRETVDENGRLYKLLKEKDFEIKQLKKKIEEDRWAFTGTSGMAGDVIATKIVELSKKNRDLSAETESEKTKVKQLHNRVRDLERELQTAMTKIQVQGGRDSATKQLNPRTMEGSLVENPELKTLQDKLASANLKMVEYRNQIQSIKQELKVAQKVLANEVGEEVNVQQLLSSPGTWRGRAQQILVLQSKLRELENQLGLIRNRSLNNEEEMPNHSETKKISAQEKNLLKIRVLEKEKKDSIERLTNERDILQKENEELKRKCDGVKSRNKVLSNEIKTLKSQTTTLFEKGKHDDELIDALMSQLKQLQDILSKLSHQDEKAKEVQQNLGQQLTIEAQKNSCLIAQLRNMVAEREAKVQELEEEIGHLTLQHVHKDRSEDSSLMNGTFLSPKFMDEPNFNPLKQPPSAGDHVGRVGAARTVSSLGHTLVESSVTQPSLTSPIVSPRRFSEMDFTDLKRSQMQIIEFKTLLQSAEVERDRLTEFVSVLQKRVDEGNNRLLETDKKLQEERHRCVVLEQQLEKTKMDTGKTTTSQKSATRTKGDEETELPEEGKCFVQGHMVSKEGLEFKSPISKLINLADHPRLPPLILLFPFYFSFY
;
A
#
# COMPACT_ATOMS: atom_id res chain seq x y z
N MET A 1 5.98 55.06 -9.83
CA MET A 1 7.29 55.11 -10.51
C MET A 1 8.41 54.94 -9.49
N GLU A 2 8.67 55.88 -8.59
CA GLU A 2 9.78 55.80 -7.59
C GLU A 2 9.95 54.43 -6.88
N SER A 3 8.86 53.78 -6.49
CA SER A 3 8.89 52.44 -5.85
C SER A 3 9.44 51.31 -6.74
N GLU A 4 9.23 51.39 -8.06
CA GLU A 4 9.77 50.41 -9.01
C GLU A 4 11.24 50.67 -9.32
N GLU A 5 11.67 51.93 -9.37
CA GLU A 5 13.07 52.32 -9.55
C GLU A 5 13.94 51.86 -8.37
N GLY A 6 13.45 52.02 -7.13
CA GLY A 6 14.10 51.49 -5.93
C GLY A 6 14.22 49.95 -5.94
N MET A 7 13.21 49.24 -6.45
CA MET A 7 13.27 47.79 -6.67
C MET A 7 14.30 47.41 -7.74
N HIS A 8 14.32 48.13 -8.86
CA HIS A 8 15.21 47.84 -9.99
C HIS A 8 16.69 48.11 -9.63
N GLU A 9 16.99 49.20 -8.91
CA GLU A 9 18.34 49.49 -8.44
C GLU A 9 18.79 48.50 -7.34
N THR A 10 17.87 48.04 -6.47
CA THR A 10 18.15 46.94 -5.53
C THR A 10 18.54 45.65 -6.27
N LEU A 11 17.80 45.29 -7.33
CA LEU A 11 18.10 44.10 -8.14
C LEU A 11 19.44 44.23 -8.89
N ARG A 12 19.75 45.45 -9.38
CA ARG A 12 21.03 45.80 -10.02
C ARG A 12 22.21 45.67 -9.05
N LEU A 13 22.05 46.12 -7.80
CA LEU A 13 23.05 45.96 -6.74
C LEU A 13 23.29 44.49 -6.39
N GLN A 14 22.23 43.68 -6.30
CA GLN A 14 22.34 42.22 -6.11
C GLN A 14 23.09 41.54 -7.27
N PHE A 15 22.78 41.92 -8.53
CA PHE A 15 23.46 41.37 -9.71
C PHE A 15 24.95 41.77 -9.75
N LYS A 16 25.28 43.01 -9.39
CA LYS A 16 26.66 43.49 -9.25
C LYS A 16 27.44 42.71 -8.18
N ALA A 17 26.83 42.49 -7.02
CA ALA A 17 27.42 41.69 -5.94
C ALA A 17 27.65 40.22 -6.37
N LEU A 18 26.73 39.65 -7.14
CA LEU A 18 26.88 38.29 -7.71
C LEU A 18 28.06 38.21 -8.69
N GLN A 19 28.20 39.19 -9.61
CA GLN A 19 29.35 39.26 -10.51
C GLN A 19 30.67 39.37 -9.74
N GLU A 20 30.74 40.23 -8.72
CA GLU A 20 31.93 40.40 -7.89
C GLU A 20 32.27 39.11 -7.11
N GLN A 21 31.25 38.38 -6.63
CA GLN A 21 31.46 37.08 -5.98
C GLN A 21 32.03 36.04 -6.96
N GLN A 22 31.57 35.99 -8.21
CA GLN A 22 32.12 35.10 -9.23
C GLN A 22 33.55 35.49 -9.62
N TYR A 23 33.85 36.78 -9.75
CA TYR A 23 35.21 37.27 -9.99
C TYR A 23 36.17 36.86 -8.86
N LYS A 24 35.76 37.04 -7.59
CA LYS A 24 36.53 36.59 -6.42
C LYS A 24 36.71 35.06 -6.37
N ARG A 25 35.73 34.26 -6.83
CA ARG A 25 35.88 32.80 -6.97
C ARG A 25 36.90 32.43 -8.05
N PHE A 26 36.86 33.09 -9.21
CA PHE A 26 37.81 32.89 -10.31
C PHE A 26 39.24 33.27 -9.89
N GLN A 27 39.41 34.44 -9.25
CA GLN A 27 40.70 34.89 -8.73
C GLN A 27 41.28 33.88 -7.73
N LYS A 28 40.50 33.41 -6.76
CA LYS A 28 40.95 32.36 -5.81
C LYS A 28 41.30 31.03 -6.48
N GLN A 29 40.68 30.66 -7.61
CA GLN A 29 41.14 29.52 -8.40
C GLN A 29 42.48 29.79 -9.09
N MET A 30 42.68 30.98 -9.64
CA MET A 30 43.95 31.36 -10.28
C MET A 30 45.10 31.44 -9.28
N GLU A 31 44.85 31.93 -8.07
CA GLU A 31 45.79 31.91 -6.94
C GLU A 31 46.12 30.47 -6.50
N LYS A 32 45.11 29.60 -6.33
CA LYS A 32 45.34 28.17 -6.04
C LYS A 32 46.11 27.45 -7.16
N LYS A 33 45.89 27.81 -8.44
CA LYS A 33 46.68 27.29 -9.57
C LYS A 33 48.12 27.79 -9.52
N LYS A 34 48.36 29.08 -9.26
CA LYS A 34 49.71 29.65 -9.06
C LYS A 34 50.44 28.97 -7.90
N ALA A 35 49.80 28.80 -6.75
CA ALA A 35 50.37 28.13 -5.59
C ALA A 35 50.76 26.67 -5.90
N LYS A 36 49.90 25.91 -6.60
CA LYS A 36 50.24 24.55 -7.06
C LYS A 36 51.41 24.54 -8.06
N VAL A 37 51.49 25.50 -8.98
CA VAL A 37 52.61 25.60 -9.94
C VAL A 37 53.92 25.99 -9.26
N VAL A 38 53.89 26.76 -8.17
CA VAL A 38 55.08 27.03 -7.33
C VAL A 38 55.51 25.77 -6.58
N ALA A 39 54.58 25.05 -5.96
CA ALA A 39 54.89 23.77 -5.28
C ALA A 39 55.47 22.73 -6.25
N CYS A 40 54.88 22.56 -7.43
CA CYS A 40 55.36 21.62 -8.47
C CYS A 40 56.61 22.11 -9.25
N LYS A 41 57.29 23.16 -8.77
CA LYS A 41 58.61 23.58 -9.25
C LYS A 41 59.74 23.38 -8.23
N GLY A 42 59.42 22.94 -7.01
CA GLY A 42 60.41 22.72 -5.95
C GLY A 42 61.29 21.48 -6.17
N ASP A 43 60.81 20.49 -6.93
CA ASP A 43 61.53 19.23 -7.13
C ASP A 43 61.45 18.76 -8.59
N LYS A 44 62.63 18.58 -9.20
CA LYS A 44 62.87 18.00 -10.53
C LYS A 44 64.36 17.62 -10.67
N ASN A 45 64.73 16.42 -10.23
CA ASN A 45 65.87 15.69 -10.79
C ASN A 45 65.56 14.17 -10.79
N GLU A 46 65.22 13.65 -11.96
CA GLU A 46 65.22 12.21 -12.28
C GLU A 46 66.61 11.80 -12.83
N PRO A 47 66.91 10.50 -13.00
CA PRO A 47 66.44 9.33 -12.24
C PRO A 47 67.60 8.38 -11.87
N LYS A 48 67.35 7.38 -11.01
CA LYS A 48 67.95 6.03 -11.16
C LYS A 48 67.34 4.97 -10.25
N GLU A 49 67.37 3.74 -10.74
CA GLU A 49 67.01 2.52 -10.00
C GLU A 49 68.17 2.06 -9.11
N SER A 50 67.89 1.67 -7.88
CA SER A 50 68.67 0.68 -7.15
C SER A 50 67.85 0.04 -6.03
N PHE A 51 67.95 -1.28 -5.89
CA PHE A 51 67.60 -1.98 -4.64
C PHE A 51 68.69 -1.68 -3.60
N GLY A 52 68.32 -1.36 -2.36
CA GLY A 52 69.29 -1.18 -1.28
C GLY A 52 68.65 -0.96 0.08
N ILE A 53 68.82 -1.91 1.00
CA ILE A 53 68.65 -1.68 2.44
C ILE A 53 69.97 -1.07 2.94
N GLN A 54 69.94 0.19 3.38
CA GLN A 54 71.07 0.80 4.09
C GLN A 54 70.56 1.62 5.28
N ASN A 55 71.00 1.21 6.49
CA ASN A 55 70.73 1.92 7.73
C ASN A 55 71.80 3.00 7.95
N GLU A 56 71.50 4.26 7.64
CA GLU A 56 72.39 5.37 8.03
C GLU A 56 72.13 5.84 9.47
N LEU A 57 72.92 5.23 10.37
CA LEU A 57 73.48 5.78 11.62
C LEU A 57 73.07 7.22 12.02
N ASN A 58 71.99 7.37 12.78
CA ASN A 58 71.83 8.52 13.70
C ASN A 58 72.54 8.27 15.05
N LEU A 59 73.83 7.91 14.98
CA LEU A 59 74.63 7.50 16.15
C LEU A 59 75.33 8.71 16.81
N LEU A 60 74.57 9.71 17.29
CA LEU A 60 75.17 10.91 17.89
C LEU A 60 74.35 11.61 19.00
N ARG A 61 73.79 10.84 19.94
CA ARG A 61 73.44 11.36 21.28
C ARG A 61 73.51 10.29 22.38
N GLU A 62 74.73 9.83 22.69
CA GLU A 62 74.99 9.05 23.90
C GLU A 62 74.87 9.98 25.13
N GLY A 63 73.63 10.19 25.58
CA GLY A 63 73.23 11.39 26.35
C GLY A 63 72.47 11.14 27.66
N ARG A 64 72.34 9.88 28.11
CA ARG A 64 71.72 9.50 29.40
C ARG A 64 70.28 10.01 29.58
N GLU A 65 69.44 9.84 28.56
CA GLU A 65 67.99 10.03 28.68
C GLU A 65 67.37 8.95 29.58
N SER A 66 66.28 9.28 30.26
CA SER A 66 65.73 8.45 31.32
C SER A 66 64.79 7.37 30.78
N ALA A 67 64.56 6.31 31.57
CA ALA A 67 63.57 5.28 31.25
C ALA A 67 62.12 5.81 31.13
N LYS A 68 61.85 7.05 31.58
CA LYS A 68 60.57 7.73 31.31
C LYS A 68 60.53 8.30 29.89
N ASP A 69 61.64 8.83 29.39
CA ASP A 69 61.71 9.42 28.06
C ASP A 69 61.52 8.33 27.00
N THR A 70 62.13 7.14 27.19
CA THR A 70 61.90 5.97 26.32
C THR A 70 60.48 5.40 26.38
N PHE A 71 59.74 5.64 27.47
CA PHE A 71 58.34 5.23 27.60
C PHE A 71 57.40 6.26 26.95
N ASN A 72 57.64 7.56 27.19
CA ASN A 72 56.93 8.65 26.54
C ASN A 72 57.11 8.60 25.01
N GLN A 73 58.33 8.32 24.53
CA GLN A 73 58.65 8.13 23.11
C GLN A 73 57.73 7.10 22.46
N ARG A 74 57.56 5.91 23.09
CA ARG A 74 56.66 4.87 22.59
C ARG A 74 55.19 5.28 22.63
N LEU A 75 54.74 5.93 23.70
CA LEU A 75 53.36 6.42 23.77
C LEU A 75 53.07 7.45 22.66
N PHE A 76 54.02 8.32 22.33
CA PHE A 76 53.89 9.23 21.20
C PHE A 76 53.96 8.49 19.85
N GLU A 77 54.75 7.43 19.71
CA GLU A 77 54.78 6.60 18.51
C GLU A 77 53.47 5.82 18.31
N GLU A 78 52.89 5.27 19.40
CA GLU A 78 51.56 4.64 19.42
C GLU A 78 50.43 5.64 19.12
N GLU A 79 50.50 6.88 19.66
CA GLU A 79 49.56 7.96 19.34
C GLU A 79 49.67 8.40 17.88
N ILE A 80 50.89 8.51 17.35
CA ILE A 80 51.16 8.82 15.94
C ILE A 80 50.63 7.70 15.02
N GLU A 81 50.78 6.43 15.38
CA GLU A 81 50.24 5.30 14.61
C GLU A 81 48.70 5.30 14.62
N GLN A 82 48.07 5.54 15.78
CA GLN A 82 46.61 5.70 15.88
C GLN A 82 46.09 6.89 15.06
N LEU A 83 46.78 8.03 15.08
CA LEU A 83 46.43 9.21 14.27
C LEU A 83 46.62 8.95 12.77
N GLN A 84 47.63 8.17 12.37
CA GLN A 84 47.81 7.74 10.98
C GLN A 84 46.69 6.80 10.52
N GLU A 85 46.24 5.88 11.37
CA GLU A 85 45.14 4.96 11.01
C GLU A 85 43.79 5.70 10.94
N GLN A 86 43.48 6.56 11.92
CA GLN A 86 42.30 7.44 11.85
C GLN A 86 42.31 8.34 10.60
N LEU A 87 43.48 8.82 10.17
CA LEU A 87 43.64 9.56 8.93
C LEU A 87 43.39 8.66 7.70
N ARG A 88 43.84 7.40 7.73
CA ARG A 88 43.57 6.41 6.66
C ARG A 88 42.07 6.12 6.54
N GLU A 89 41.41 5.77 7.65
CA GLU A 89 39.96 5.53 7.70
C GLU A 89 39.17 6.75 7.21
N THR A 90 39.55 7.95 7.65
CA THR A 90 38.92 9.21 7.23
C THR A 90 39.10 9.47 5.73
N VAL A 91 40.25 9.14 5.14
CA VAL A 91 40.51 9.27 3.69
C VAL A 91 39.68 8.25 2.90
N ASP A 92 39.61 7.00 3.37
CA ASP A 92 38.83 5.94 2.72
C ASP A 92 37.32 6.23 2.77
N GLU A 93 36.79 6.70 3.91
CA GLU A 93 35.39 7.08 4.03
C GLU A 93 35.06 8.30 3.17
N ASN A 94 35.94 9.32 3.11
CA ASN A 94 35.81 10.39 2.12
C ASN A 94 35.81 9.86 0.68
N GLY A 95 36.60 8.83 0.38
CA GLY A 95 36.60 8.13 -0.91
C GLY A 95 35.24 7.48 -1.23
N ARG A 96 34.63 6.78 -0.26
CA ARG A 96 33.29 6.18 -0.37
C ARG A 96 32.21 7.25 -0.56
N LEU A 97 32.24 8.32 0.24
CA LEU A 97 31.32 9.45 0.15
C LEU A 97 31.43 10.17 -1.20
N TYR A 98 32.64 10.39 -1.73
CA TYR A 98 32.82 10.96 -3.06
C TYR A 98 32.33 10.05 -4.20
N LYS A 99 32.32 8.73 -4.01
CA LYS A 99 31.73 7.79 -4.98
C LYS A 99 30.19 7.87 -4.93
N LEU A 100 29.60 7.77 -3.74
CA LEU A 100 28.16 7.88 -3.54
C LEU A 100 27.60 9.23 -4.03
N LEU A 101 28.34 10.34 -3.80
CA LEU A 101 27.97 11.65 -4.30
C LEU A 101 27.91 11.70 -5.84
N LYS A 102 28.85 11.07 -6.54
CA LYS A 102 28.85 10.98 -8.02
C LYS A 102 27.69 10.14 -8.55
N GLU A 103 27.36 9.04 -7.86
CA GLU A 103 26.21 8.19 -8.18
C GLU A 103 24.89 8.97 -8.01
N LYS A 104 24.74 9.73 -6.92
CA LYS A 104 23.60 10.61 -6.68
C LYS A 104 23.53 11.79 -7.65
N ASP A 105 24.66 12.39 -8.03
CA ASP A 105 24.71 13.41 -9.10
C ASP A 105 24.28 12.86 -10.46
N PHE A 106 24.57 11.58 -10.76
CA PHE A 106 24.11 10.92 -11.98
C PHE A 106 22.60 10.63 -11.93
N GLU A 107 22.10 10.12 -10.80
CA GLU A 107 20.66 9.92 -10.56
C GLU A 107 19.88 11.24 -10.70
N ILE A 108 20.37 12.34 -10.10
CA ILE A 108 19.78 13.67 -10.22
C ILE A 108 19.79 14.17 -11.68
N LYS A 109 20.84 13.88 -12.47
CA LYS A 109 20.87 14.21 -13.90
C LYS A 109 19.85 13.41 -14.70
N GLN A 110 19.70 12.12 -14.43
CA GLN A 110 18.70 11.27 -15.10
C GLN A 110 17.27 11.66 -14.72
N LEU A 111 17.00 11.96 -13.44
CA LEU A 111 15.71 12.46 -12.98
C LEU A 111 15.38 13.82 -13.59
N LYS A 112 16.35 14.74 -13.69
CA LYS A 112 16.17 16.02 -14.39
C LYS A 112 15.91 15.82 -15.89
N LYS A 113 16.66 14.93 -16.55
CA LYS A 113 16.42 14.56 -17.96
C LYS A 113 15.02 13.97 -18.15
N LYS A 114 14.55 13.12 -17.25
CA LYS A 114 13.19 12.59 -17.30
C LYS A 114 12.12 13.66 -17.06
N ILE A 115 12.29 14.53 -16.06
CA ILE A 115 11.36 15.66 -15.81
C ILE A 115 11.32 16.61 -17.03
N GLU A 116 12.46 16.80 -17.69
CA GLU A 116 12.57 17.54 -18.94
C GLU A 116 11.75 16.81 -20.04
N GLU A 117 12.02 15.53 -20.31
CA GLU A 117 11.31 14.70 -21.30
C GLU A 117 9.80 14.60 -21.04
N ASP A 118 9.38 14.38 -19.81
CA ASP A 118 7.98 14.39 -19.37
C ASP A 118 7.35 15.79 -19.59
N ARG A 119 8.12 16.89 -19.46
CA ARG A 119 7.67 18.25 -19.81
C ARG A 119 7.60 18.46 -21.33
N TRP A 120 8.52 17.92 -22.13
CA TRP A 120 8.38 17.97 -23.60
C TRP A 120 7.17 17.14 -24.08
N ALA A 121 6.84 16.03 -23.42
CA ALA A 121 5.63 15.25 -23.68
C ALA A 121 4.34 15.96 -23.23
N PHE A 122 4.33 16.61 -22.07
CA PHE A 122 3.15 17.29 -21.51
C PHE A 122 2.92 18.70 -22.10
N THR A 123 3.99 19.44 -22.35
CA THR A 123 3.96 20.82 -22.88
C THR A 123 4.13 20.87 -24.41
N GLY A 124 4.40 19.73 -25.07
CA GLY A 124 4.16 19.47 -26.50
C GLY A 124 4.50 20.64 -27.43
N THR A 125 5.78 21.04 -27.43
CA THR A 125 6.19 22.37 -27.90
C THR A 125 5.87 22.67 -29.35
N SER A 126 5.49 23.93 -29.58
CA SER A 126 5.21 24.56 -30.88
C SER A 126 3.83 24.26 -31.50
N GLY A 127 2.86 25.10 -31.13
CA GLY A 127 1.88 25.64 -32.08
C GLY A 127 0.62 24.85 -32.41
N MET A 128 0.50 23.56 -32.07
CA MET A 128 -0.71 22.78 -32.40
C MET A 128 -1.23 21.89 -31.28
N ALA A 129 -0.41 21.00 -30.70
CA ALA A 129 -0.90 20.00 -29.73
C ALA A 129 -1.38 20.62 -28.40
N GLY A 130 -0.58 21.54 -27.83
CA GLY A 130 -0.94 22.25 -26.60
C GLY A 130 -2.20 23.11 -26.76
N ASP A 131 -2.33 23.82 -27.89
CA ASP A 131 -3.50 24.63 -28.22
C ASP A 131 -4.76 23.78 -28.42
N VAL A 132 -4.66 22.59 -29.02
CA VAL A 132 -5.79 21.64 -29.10
C VAL A 132 -6.25 21.19 -27.71
N ILE A 133 -5.34 20.97 -26.76
CA ILE A 133 -5.72 20.61 -25.38
C ILE A 133 -6.33 21.82 -24.65
N ALA A 134 -5.72 23.01 -24.75
CA ALA A 134 -6.21 24.23 -24.12
C ALA A 134 -7.59 24.65 -24.65
N THR A 135 -7.76 24.67 -25.98
CA THR A 135 -9.07 24.92 -26.61
C THR A 135 -10.08 23.85 -26.25
N LYS A 136 -9.69 22.57 -26.10
CA LYS A 136 -10.62 21.52 -25.65
C LYS A 136 -11.06 21.70 -24.20
N ILE A 137 -10.17 22.13 -23.31
CA ILE A 137 -10.51 22.49 -21.92
C ILE A 137 -11.49 23.66 -21.90
N VAL A 138 -11.28 24.70 -22.73
CA VAL A 138 -12.20 25.84 -22.84
C VAL A 138 -13.55 25.44 -23.47
N GLU A 139 -13.56 24.60 -24.50
CA GLU A 139 -14.78 24.09 -25.15
C GLU A 139 -15.61 23.24 -24.17
N LEU A 140 -14.98 22.34 -23.43
CA LEU A 140 -15.63 21.53 -22.40
C LEU A 140 -16.12 22.40 -21.24
N SER A 141 -15.35 23.40 -20.82
CA SER A 141 -15.76 24.37 -19.79
C SER A 141 -16.95 25.23 -20.22
N LYS A 142 -17.02 25.60 -21.51
CA LYS A 142 -18.18 26.30 -22.09
C LYS A 142 -19.40 25.38 -22.11
N LYS A 143 -19.27 24.18 -22.67
CA LYS A 143 -20.36 23.18 -22.69
C LYS A 143 -20.88 22.83 -21.30
N ASN A 144 -20.03 22.79 -20.28
CA ASN A 144 -20.44 22.56 -18.89
C ASN A 144 -21.25 23.74 -18.31
N ARG A 145 -20.93 24.99 -18.68
CA ARG A 145 -21.75 26.17 -18.35
C ARG A 145 -23.09 26.16 -19.10
N ASP A 146 -23.06 25.87 -20.40
CA ASP A 146 -24.26 25.82 -21.24
C ASP A 146 -25.25 24.76 -20.72
N LEU A 147 -24.77 23.54 -20.41
CA LEU A 147 -25.56 22.47 -19.77
C LEU A 147 -26.07 22.83 -18.36
N SER A 148 -25.30 23.62 -17.59
CA SER A 148 -25.74 24.11 -16.29
C SER A 148 -26.91 25.09 -16.43
N ALA A 149 -26.80 26.06 -17.35
CA ALA A 149 -27.87 27.01 -17.64
C ALA A 149 -29.13 26.33 -18.21
N GLU A 150 -28.98 25.34 -19.09
CA GLU A 150 -30.09 24.54 -19.60
C GLU A 150 -30.77 23.76 -18.46
N THR A 151 -30.00 23.14 -17.57
CA THR A 151 -30.49 22.45 -16.36
C THR A 151 -31.25 23.39 -15.42
N GLU A 152 -30.81 24.65 -15.28
CA GLU A 152 -31.52 25.66 -14.50
C GLU A 152 -32.81 26.12 -15.19
N SER A 153 -32.81 26.26 -16.51
CA SER A 153 -34.02 26.54 -17.30
C SER A 153 -35.06 25.41 -17.20
N GLU A 154 -34.63 24.16 -17.13
CA GLU A 154 -35.54 23.03 -16.97
C GLU A 154 -36.07 22.95 -15.53
N LYS A 155 -35.23 23.25 -14.52
CA LYS A 155 -35.70 23.42 -13.13
C LYS A 155 -36.74 24.53 -12.98
N THR A 156 -36.68 25.62 -13.75
CA THR A 156 -37.73 26.67 -13.71
C THR A 156 -38.99 26.25 -14.45
N LYS A 157 -38.89 25.59 -15.61
CA LYS A 157 -40.04 24.96 -16.30
C LYS A 157 -40.76 23.95 -15.40
N VAL A 158 -40.02 23.05 -14.75
CA VAL A 158 -40.58 22.06 -13.80
C VAL A 158 -41.27 22.74 -12.62
N LYS A 159 -40.71 23.83 -12.07
CA LYS A 159 -41.38 24.64 -11.02
C LYS A 159 -42.67 25.30 -11.51
N GLN A 160 -42.68 25.83 -12.73
CA GLN A 160 -43.88 26.43 -13.35
C GLN A 160 -44.98 25.39 -13.58
N LEU A 161 -44.63 24.23 -14.16
CA LEU A 161 -45.56 23.12 -14.36
C LEU A 161 -46.10 22.57 -13.04
N HIS A 162 -45.24 22.37 -12.04
CA HIS A 162 -45.67 21.91 -10.71
C HIS A 162 -46.59 22.92 -10.00
N ASN A 163 -46.35 24.24 -10.15
CA ASN A 163 -47.29 25.24 -9.68
C ASN A 163 -48.62 25.17 -10.44
N ARG A 164 -48.62 25.05 -11.79
CA ARG A 164 -49.87 24.93 -12.56
C ARG A 164 -50.66 23.66 -12.22
N VAL A 165 -49.99 22.55 -11.94
CA VAL A 165 -50.64 21.33 -11.40
C VAL A 165 -51.30 21.63 -10.06
N ARG A 166 -50.59 22.27 -9.11
CA ARG A 166 -51.17 22.67 -7.82
C ARG A 166 -52.35 23.64 -7.97
N ASP A 167 -52.31 24.51 -8.96
CA ASP A 167 -53.41 25.45 -9.27
C ASP A 167 -54.63 24.70 -9.84
N LEU A 168 -54.43 23.75 -10.75
CA LEU A 168 -55.47 22.84 -11.25
C LEU A 168 -56.04 21.95 -10.14
N GLU A 169 -55.22 21.46 -9.21
CA GLU A 169 -55.68 20.70 -8.02
C GLU A 169 -56.58 21.56 -7.12
N ARG A 170 -56.24 22.84 -6.90
CA ARG A 170 -57.10 23.77 -6.15
C ARG A 170 -58.37 24.16 -6.93
N GLU A 171 -58.29 24.34 -8.25
CA GLU A 171 -59.47 24.53 -9.12
C GLU A 171 -60.41 23.33 -9.02
N LEU A 172 -59.88 22.10 -9.11
CA LEU A 172 -60.63 20.85 -8.98
C LEU A 172 -61.28 20.72 -7.59
N GLN A 173 -60.54 20.96 -6.51
CA GLN A 173 -61.08 20.92 -5.15
C GLN A 173 -62.17 21.99 -4.92
N THR A 174 -62.02 23.15 -5.56
CA THR A 174 -63.04 24.22 -5.57
C THR A 174 -64.27 23.83 -6.40
N ALA A 175 -64.10 23.08 -7.50
CA ALA A 175 -65.21 22.54 -8.27
C ALA A 175 -65.95 21.43 -7.51
N MET A 176 -65.23 20.53 -6.83
CA MET A 176 -65.81 19.46 -6.01
C MET A 176 -66.61 20.01 -4.82
N THR A 177 -66.10 21.01 -4.11
CA THR A 177 -66.84 21.69 -3.03
C THR A 177 -68.05 22.47 -3.57
N LYS A 178 -67.94 23.13 -4.73
CA LYS A 178 -69.11 23.72 -5.41
C LYS A 178 -70.17 22.69 -5.77
N ILE A 179 -69.79 21.51 -6.29
CA ILE A 179 -70.72 20.41 -6.60
C ILE A 179 -71.44 19.93 -5.32
N GLN A 180 -70.72 19.80 -4.20
CA GLN A 180 -71.30 19.42 -2.91
C GLN A 180 -72.32 20.45 -2.37
N VAL A 181 -72.09 21.75 -2.60
CA VAL A 181 -73.03 22.82 -2.22
C VAL A 181 -74.20 22.94 -3.21
N GLN A 182 -73.95 22.73 -4.51
CA GLN A 182 -74.95 22.82 -5.57
C GLN A 182 -75.94 21.64 -5.56
N GLY A 183 -75.59 20.50 -4.96
CA GLY A 183 -76.49 19.36 -4.74
C GLY A 183 -77.63 19.60 -3.74
N GLY A 184 -77.77 20.82 -3.21
CA GLY A 184 -78.73 21.20 -2.17
C GLY A 184 -80.16 21.50 -2.62
N ARG A 185 -80.68 20.90 -3.71
CA ARG A 185 -82.13 20.95 -4.00
C ARG A 185 -82.68 19.72 -4.73
N ASP A 186 -83.80 19.24 -4.17
CA ASP A 186 -84.88 18.44 -4.75
C ASP A 186 -84.66 16.95 -5.12
N SER A 187 -85.53 16.11 -4.55
CA SER A 187 -85.88 14.70 -4.90
C SER A 187 -84.89 13.55 -4.59
N ALA A 188 -84.94 13.10 -3.33
CA ALA A 188 -85.11 11.70 -2.89
C ALA A 188 -84.43 10.52 -3.63
N THR A 189 -83.58 9.76 -2.92
CA THR A 189 -83.97 8.46 -2.28
C THR A 189 -82.77 7.73 -1.61
N LYS A 190 -82.97 7.26 -0.36
CA LYS A 190 -82.17 6.29 0.43
C LYS A 190 -80.66 6.59 0.72
N GLN A 191 -80.39 6.75 2.02
CA GLN A 191 -79.40 6.00 2.85
C GLN A 191 -77.97 5.76 2.28
N LEU A 192 -76.88 6.10 2.98
CA LEU A 192 -76.64 6.05 4.45
C LEU A 192 -75.80 7.24 4.97
N ASN A 193 -75.64 7.31 6.31
CA ASN A 193 -75.09 8.43 7.06
C ASN A 193 -73.53 8.46 7.06
N PRO A 194 -72.84 9.61 6.96
CA PRO A 194 -71.38 9.70 7.05
C PRO A 194 -70.89 9.87 8.49
N ARG A 195 -69.60 9.52 8.74
CA ARG A 195 -68.62 10.14 9.68
C ARG A 195 -67.50 9.17 10.08
N THR A 196 -66.30 9.38 9.54
CA THR A 196 -65.09 9.62 10.37
C THR A 196 -64.14 10.53 9.60
N MET A 197 -63.48 11.44 10.30
CA MET A 197 -62.41 12.30 9.80
C MET A 197 -61.27 12.24 10.83
N GLU A 198 -60.03 12.47 10.39
CA GLU A 198 -58.81 12.57 11.20
C GLU A 198 -58.28 11.28 11.88
N GLY A 199 -57.00 10.96 11.58
CA GLY A 199 -56.04 10.41 12.54
C GLY A 199 -56.04 8.91 12.91
N SER A 200 -55.16 8.11 12.28
CA SER A 200 -54.35 7.12 13.01
C SER A 200 -53.10 6.67 12.23
N LEU A 201 -51.99 6.44 12.93
CA LEU A 201 -50.74 5.90 12.41
C LEU A 201 -50.77 4.36 12.41
N VAL A 202 -51.49 3.77 11.47
CA VAL A 202 -51.43 2.31 11.20
C VAL A 202 -51.38 2.06 9.70
N GLU A 203 -50.24 1.59 9.19
CA GLU A 203 -50.20 0.92 7.88
C GLU A 203 -51.01 -0.39 8.00
N ASN A 204 -52.29 -0.36 7.64
CA ASN A 204 -53.09 -1.57 7.58
C ASN A 204 -52.58 -2.44 6.41
N PRO A 205 -51.98 -3.62 6.66
CA PRO A 205 -51.30 -4.39 5.62
C PRO A 205 -52.23 -4.82 4.49
N GLU A 206 -53.53 -4.98 4.76
CA GLU A 206 -54.52 -5.32 3.74
C GLU A 206 -54.61 -4.23 2.65
N LEU A 207 -54.63 -2.94 3.04
CA LEU A 207 -54.64 -1.82 2.08
C LEU A 207 -53.38 -1.82 1.22
N LYS A 208 -52.22 -2.13 1.80
CA LYS A 208 -50.95 -2.24 1.08
C LYS A 208 -50.99 -3.39 0.06
N THR A 209 -51.44 -4.58 0.46
CA THR A 209 -51.60 -5.70 -0.50
C THR A 209 -52.66 -5.44 -1.57
N LEU A 210 -53.71 -4.67 -1.28
CA LEU A 210 -54.73 -4.28 -2.25
C LEU A 210 -54.17 -3.25 -3.25
N GLN A 211 -53.36 -2.30 -2.78
CA GLN A 211 -52.65 -1.35 -3.62
C GLN A 211 -51.60 -2.04 -4.52
N ASP A 212 -50.86 -3.02 -3.99
CA ASP A 212 -49.93 -3.85 -4.76
C ASP A 212 -50.65 -4.74 -5.79
N LYS A 213 -51.79 -5.32 -5.44
CA LYS A 213 -52.66 -6.07 -6.38
C LYS A 213 -53.20 -5.16 -7.47
N LEU A 214 -53.63 -3.94 -7.14
CA LEU A 214 -54.08 -2.93 -8.12
C LEU A 214 -52.94 -2.50 -9.04
N ALA A 215 -51.74 -2.27 -8.51
CA ALA A 215 -50.55 -1.96 -9.30
C ALA A 215 -50.16 -3.11 -10.24
N SER A 216 -50.18 -4.36 -9.75
CA SER A 216 -49.93 -5.56 -10.56
C SER A 216 -50.99 -5.76 -11.66
N ALA A 217 -52.26 -5.51 -11.37
CA ALA A 217 -53.34 -5.58 -12.35
C ALA A 217 -53.21 -4.48 -13.43
N ASN A 218 -52.87 -3.25 -13.03
CA ASN A 218 -52.62 -2.14 -13.95
C ASN A 218 -51.38 -2.39 -14.83
N LEU A 219 -50.30 -2.94 -14.27
CA LEU A 219 -49.10 -3.32 -15.03
C LEU A 219 -49.46 -4.37 -16.10
N LYS A 220 -50.17 -5.44 -15.72
CA LYS A 220 -50.68 -6.46 -16.66
C LYS A 220 -51.62 -5.88 -17.71
N MET A 221 -52.45 -4.90 -17.37
CA MET A 221 -53.31 -4.20 -18.33
C MET A 221 -52.48 -3.42 -19.38
N VAL A 222 -51.39 -2.79 -18.96
CA VAL A 222 -50.44 -2.11 -19.87
C VAL A 222 -49.67 -3.13 -20.72
N GLU A 223 -49.21 -4.23 -20.13
CA GLU A 223 -48.54 -5.34 -20.85
C GLU A 223 -49.44 -5.93 -21.94
N TYR A 224 -50.69 -6.30 -21.62
CA TYR A 224 -51.65 -6.79 -22.61
C TYR A 224 -51.99 -5.74 -23.67
N ARG A 225 -52.12 -4.46 -23.30
CA ARG A 225 -52.33 -3.36 -24.26
C ARG A 225 -51.16 -3.25 -25.25
N ASN A 226 -49.92 -3.42 -24.77
CA ASN A 226 -48.72 -3.39 -25.60
C ASN A 226 -48.60 -4.66 -26.49
N GLN A 227 -48.91 -5.84 -25.96
CA GLN A 227 -48.97 -7.08 -26.75
C GLN A 227 -50.02 -6.98 -27.87
N ILE A 228 -51.21 -6.47 -27.59
CA ILE A 228 -52.27 -6.23 -28.59
C ILE A 228 -51.81 -5.23 -29.66
N GLN A 229 -50.98 -4.24 -29.30
CA GLN A 229 -50.38 -3.32 -30.28
C GLN A 229 -49.31 -4.01 -31.15
N SER A 230 -48.43 -4.86 -30.57
CA SER A 230 -47.44 -5.64 -31.32
C SER A 230 -48.13 -6.56 -32.32
N ILE A 231 -49.08 -7.39 -31.87
CA ILE A 231 -49.83 -8.32 -32.71
C ILE A 231 -50.59 -7.59 -33.83
N LYS A 232 -51.17 -6.40 -33.55
CA LYS A 232 -51.80 -5.56 -34.58
C LYS A 232 -50.79 -4.99 -35.60
N GLN A 233 -49.55 -4.74 -35.21
CA GLN A 233 -48.51 -4.28 -36.13
C GLN A 233 -47.91 -5.43 -36.94
N GLU A 234 -47.70 -6.59 -36.33
CA GLU A 234 -47.29 -7.84 -37.00
C GLU A 234 -48.34 -8.27 -38.02
N LEU A 235 -49.63 -8.19 -37.68
CA LEU A 235 -50.74 -8.44 -38.61
C LEU A 235 -50.72 -7.48 -39.82
N LYS A 236 -50.43 -6.19 -39.62
CA LYS A 236 -50.26 -5.22 -40.73
C LYS A 236 -49.04 -5.55 -41.60
N VAL A 237 -47.94 -6.00 -41.00
CA VAL A 237 -46.74 -6.42 -41.75
C VAL A 237 -47.05 -7.68 -42.56
N ALA A 238 -47.73 -8.67 -41.99
CA ALA A 238 -48.19 -9.87 -42.69
C ALA A 238 -49.14 -9.52 -43.85
N GLN A 239 -50.11 -8.61 -43.63
CA GLN A 239 -50.98 -8.10 -44.68
C GLN A 239 -50.21 -7.39 -45.80
N LYS A 240 -49.15 -6.62 -45.48
CA LYS A 240 -48.31 -5.97 -46.50
C LYS A 240 -47.43 -6.97 -47.26
N VAL A 241 -46.88 -7.99 -46.59
CA VAL A 241 -46.13 -9.07 -47.27
C VAL A 241 -47.05 -9.84 -48.21
N LEU A 242 -48.26 -10.19 -47.76
CA LEU A 242 -49.28 -10.80 -48.62
C LEU A 242 -49.62 -9.89 -49.81
N ALA A 243 -49.85 -8.59 -49.61
CA ALA A 243 -50.09 -7.66 -50.71
C ALA A 243 -48.94 -7.60 -51.74
N ASN A 244 -47.68 -7.76 -51.33
CA ASN A 244 -46.54 -7.81 -52.26
C ASN A 244 -46.51 -9.10 -53.12
N GLU A 245 -46.94 -10.23 -52.55
CA GLU A 245 -47.04 -11.55 -53.21
C GLU A 245 -48.32 -11.70 -54.05
N VAL A 246 -49.39 -10.99 -53.66
CA VAL A 246 -50.71 -11.03 -54.28
C VAL A 246 -50.84 -9.95 -55.38
N GLY A 247 -50.18 -8.80 -55.20
CA GLY A 247 -50.33 -7.60 -56.02
C GLY A 247 -51.13 -6.51 -55.28
N GLU A 248 -50.76 -5.24 -55.47
CA GLU A 248 -51.32 -4.10 -54.73
C GLU A 248 -52.83 -3.86 -54.99
N GLU A 249 -53.35 -4.35 -56.11
CA GLU A 249 -54.74 -4.22 -56.58
C GLU A 249 -55.75 -5.18 -55.92
N VAL A 250 -55.36 -5.94 -54.88
CA VAL A 250 -56.17 -7.05 -54.36
C VAL A 250 -56.48 -6.93 -52.88
N ASN A 251 -57.73 -6.58 -52.54
CA ASN A 251 -58.19 -6.62 -51.16
C ASN A 251 -58.39 -8.08 -50.70
N VAL A 252 -57.73 -8.45 -49.60
CA VAL A 252 -57.84 -9.77 -48.94
C VAL A 252 -59.30 -10.16 -48.66
N GLN A 253 -60.18 -9.20 -48.37
CA GLN A 253 -61.60 -9.45 -48.12
C GLN A 253 -62.38 -9.87 -49.38
N GLN A 254 -61.94 -9.47 -50.58
CA GLN A 254 -62.54 -9.92 -51.85
C GLN A 254 -62.06 -11.31 -52.25
N LEU A 255 -60.82 -11.71 -51.91
CA LEU A 255 -60.34 -13.07 -52.12
C LEU A 255 -61.17 -14.10 -51.34
N LEU A 256 -61.58 -13.76 -50.11
CA LEU A 256 -62.46 -14.59 -49.29
C LEU A 256 -63.87 -14.74 -49.87
N SER A 257 -64.33 -13.79 -50.70
CA SER A 257 -65.63 -13.87 -51.37
C SER A 257 -65.63 -14.71 -52.64
N SER A 258 -64.48 -14.81 -53.33
CA SER A 258 -64.38 -15.41 -54.68
C SER A 258 -63.14 -16.30 -54.85
N PRO A 259 -63.05 -17.44 -54.13
CA PRO A 259 -61.82 -18.22 -53.98
C PRO A 259 -61.32 -18.97 -55.24
N GLY A 260 -62.06 -18.95 -56.36
CA GLY A 260 -61.74 -19.72 -57.57
C GLY A 260 -61.13 -18.95 -58.74
N THR A 261 -61.32 -17.62 -58.81
CA THR A 261 -61.05 -16.84 -60.04
C THR A 261 -59.63 -16.26 -60.08
N TRP A 262 -58.98 -16.11 -58.93
CA TRP A 262 -57.72 -15.38 -58.80
C TRP A 262 -56.49 -16.29 -58.91
N ARG A 263 -55.49 -15.85 -59.69
CA ARG A 263 -54.16 -16.49 -59.79
C ARG A 263 -53.10 -15.55 -59.24
N GLY A 264 -52.27 -16.05 -58.32
CA GLY A 264 -51.26 -15.22 -57.67
C GLY A 264 -50.10 -14.81 -58.55
N ARG A 265 -49.43 -13.71 -58.17
CA ARG A 265 -48.29 -13.13 -58.91
C ARG A 265 -47.22 -14.17 -59.22
N ALA A 266 -46.87 -15.03 -58.25
CA ALA A 266 -45.93 -16.14 -58.45
C ALA A 266 -46.40 -17.13 -59.54
N GLN A 267 -47.70 -17.48 -59.56
CA GLN A 267 -48.28 -18.35 -60.58
C GLN A 267 -48.35 -17.67 -61.95
N GLN A 268 -48.64 -16.37 -61.99
CA GLN A 268 -48.64 -15.56 -63.21
C GLN A 268 -47.22 -15.44 -63.79
N ILE A 269 -46.21 -15.23 -62.94
CA ILE A 269 -44.79 -15.26 -63.30
C ILE A 269 -44.40 -16.63 -63.86
N LEU A 270 -44.79 -17.75 -63.21
CA LEU A 270 -44.50 -19.10 -63.72
C LEU A 270 -45.15 -19.36 -65.09
N VAL A 271 -46.39 -18.89 -65.32
CA VAL A 271 -47.06 -18.97 -66.62
C VAL A 271 -46.33 -18.12 -67.68
N LEU A 272 -45.92 -16.90 -67.34
CA LEU A 272 -45.16 -16.03 -68.24
C LEU A 272 -43.77 -16.59 -68.55
N GLN A 273 -43.06 -17.16 -67.56
CA GLN A 273 -41.78 -17.86 -67.75
C GLN A 273 -41.93 -19.11 -68.62
N SER A 274 -43.05 -19.84 -68.50
CA SER A 274 -43.32 -20.99 -69.38
C SER A 274 -43.55 -20.53 -70.82
N LYS A 275 -44.34 -19.47 -71.03
CA LYS A 275 -44.55 -18.86 -72.36
C LYS A 275 -43.27 -18.27 -72.94
N LEU A 276 -42.40 -17.67 -72.12
CA LEU A 276 -41.09 -17.18 -72.55
C LEU A 276 -40.22 -18.33 -73.07
N ARG A 277 -40.08 -19.43 -72.30
CA ARG A 277 -39.36 -20.63 -72.77
C ARG A 277 -39.96 -21.25 -74.03
N GLU A 278 -41.28 -21.23 -74.17
CA GLU A 278 -41.98 -21.72 -75.35
C GLU A 278 -41.69 -20.85 -76.59
N LEU A 279 -41.71 -19.52 -76.44
CA LEU A 279 -41.33 -18.57 -77.49
C LEU A 279 -39.83 -18.60 -77.81
N GLU A 280 -38.96 -18.77 -76.81
CA GLU A 280 -37.52 -18.97 -76.98
C GLU A 280 -37.24 -20.26 -77.78
N ASN A 281 -37.95 -21.35 -77.48
CA ASN A 281 -37.88 -22.59 -78.25
C ASN A 281 -38.41 -22.42 -79.68
N GLN A 282 -39.52 -21.70 -79.89
CA GLN A 282 -40.04 -21.40 -81.23
C GLN A 282 -39.06 -20.55 -82.05
N LEU A 283 -38.45 -19.53 -81.45
CA LEU A 283 -37.40 -18.72 -82.08
C LEU A 283 -36.12 -19.55 -82.35
N GLY A 284 -35.75 -20.47 -81.47
CA GLY A 284 -34.68 -21.44 -81.69
C GLY A 284 -34.97 -22.38 -82.87
N LEU A 285 -36.20 -22.86 -83.02
CA LEU A 285 -36.63 -23.69 -84.15
C LEU A 285 -36.68 -22.90 -85.47
N ILE A 286 -37.13 -21.64 -85.45
CA ILE A 286 -37.09 -20.74 -86.62
C ILE A 286 -35.63 -20.49 -87.03
N ARG A 287 -34.75 -20.20 -86.06
CA ARG A 287 -33.31 -20.00 -86.28
C ARG A 287 -32.65 -21.24 -86.86
N ASN A 288 -32.96 -22.44 -86.35
CA ASN A 288 -32.40 -23.68 -86.87
C ASN A 288 -32.97 -24.05 -88.25
N ARG A 289 -34.24 -23.74 -88.55
CA ARG A 289 -34.79 -23.85 -89.92
C ARG A 289 -34.07 -22.91 -90.89
N SER A 290 -33.65 -21.73 -90.44
CA SER A 290 -32.90 -20.75 -91.24
C SER A 290 -31.45 -21.15 -91.54
N LEU A 291 -30.94 -22.28 -91.00
CA LEU A 291 -29.57 -22.75 -91.22
C LEU A 291 -29.47 -23.94 -92.20
N ASN A 292 -30.59 -24.35 -92.80
CA ASN A 292 -30.63 -25.48 -93.75
C ASN A 292 -30.77 -25.05 -95.23
N ASN A 293 -30.81 -23.74 -95.50
CA ASN A 293 -30.91 -23.15 -96.85
C ASN A 293 -29.75 -22.17 -97.06
N GLU A 294 -28.54 -22.70 -97.26
CA GLU A 294 -27.35 -21.95 -97.68
C GLU A 294 -27.31 -21.92 -99.22
N GLU A 295 -27.56 -20.76 -99.84
CA GLU A 295 -26.99 -20.32 -101.13
C GLU A 295 -27.50 -18.92 -101.52
N GLU A 296 -26.85 -17.86 -101.02
CA GLU A 296 -26.39 -16.69 -101.80
C GLU A 296 -25.71 -15.63 -100.89
N MET A 297 -24.76 -14.88 -101.46
CA MET A 297 -23.86 -13.91 -100.79
C MET A 297 -24.26 -12.46 -101.12
N PRO A 298 -23.71 -11.40 -100.48
CA PRO A 298 -22.81 -11.30 -99.31
C PRO A 298 -23.31 -10.28 -98.24
N ASN A 299 -22.38 -9.76 -97.41
CA ASN A 299 -22.48 -8.59 -96.50
C ASN A 299 -23.08 -8.86 -95.10
N HIS A 300 -22.53 -8.36 -93.98
CA HIS A 300 -21.30 -7.57 -93.77
C HIS A 300 -20.56 -8.04 -92.52
N SER A 301 -19.29 -7.66 -92.42
CA SER A 301 -18.45 -7.83 -91.23
C SER A 301 -19.00 -7.05 -90.03
N GLU A 302 -19.26 -7.72 -88.92
CA GLU A 302 -19.16 -7.05 -87.62
C GLU A 302 -18.56 -7.95 -86.52
N THR A 303 -17.26 -7.78 -86.29
CA THR A 303 -16.61 -8.16 -85.03
C THR A 303 -17.42 -7.55 -83.89
N LYS A 304 -18.04 -8.37 -83.04
CA LYS A 304 -18.94 -7.92 -81.97
C LYS A 304 -18.25 -6.95 -81.01
N LYS A 305 -18.31 -5.67 -81.34
CA LYS A 305 -18.05 -4.56 -80.43
C LYS A 305 -19.14 -4.64 -79.36
N ILE A 306 -18.80 -5.24 -78.20
CA ILE A 306 -19.61 -5.16 -76.97
C ILE A 306 -20.08 -3.71 -76.85
N SER A 307 -21.40 -3.49 -76.93
CA SER A 307 -21.95 -2.14 -77.08
C SER A 307 -21.48 -1.26 -75.93
N ALA A 308 -21.33 0.05 -76.15
CA ALA A 308 -20.97 0.97 -75.07
C ALA A 308 -21.91 0.81 -73.85
N GLN A 309 -23.19 0.55 -74.11
CA GLN A 309 -24.20 0.22 -73.11
C GLN A 309 -23.89 -1.07 -72.34
N GLU A 310 -23.46 -2.13 -73.01
CA GLU A 310 -23.14 -3.43 -72.40
C GLU A 310 -21.82 -3.38 -71.61
N LYS A 311 -20.81 -2.65 -72.10
CA LYS A 311 -19.58 -2.35 -71.34
C LYS A 311 -19.89 -1.55 -70.08
N ASN A 312 -20.74 -0.53 -70.18
CA ASN A 312 -21.17 0.27 -69.04
C ASN A 312 -21.93 -0.58 -68.02
N LEU A 313 -22.85 -1.45 -68.46
CA LEU A 313 -23.63 -2.33 -67.59
C LEU A 313 -22.75 -3.36 -66.87
N LEU A 314 -21.69 -3.86 -67.51
CA LEU A 314 -20.67 -4.67 -66.84
C LEU A 314 -19.84 -3.86 -65.82
N LYS A 315 -19.41 -2.63 -66.13
CA LYS A 315 -18.67 -1.80 -65.16
C LYS A 315 -19.54 -1.36 -63.97
N ILE A 316 -20.84 -1.11 -64.17
CA ILE A 316 -21.80 -0.89 -63.08
C ILE A 316 -21.84 -2.11 -62.17
N ARG A 317 -22.03 -3.33 -62.72
CA ARG A 317 -22.04 -4.57 -61.93
C ARG A 317 -20.75 -4.82 -61.15
N VAL A 318 -19.61 -4.43 -61.71
CA VAL A 318 -18.30 -4.48 -61.02
C VAL A 318 -18.25 -3.44 -59.89
N LEU A 319 -18.66 -2.19 -60.12
CA LEU A 319 -18.71 -1.14 -59.08
C LEU A 319 -19.71 -1.47 -57.95
N GLU A 320 -20.84 -2.09 -58.27
CA GLU A 320 -21.83 -2.58 -57.29
C GLU A 320 -21.24 -3.69 -56.42
N LYS A 321 -20.51 -4.63 -57.03
CA LYS A 321 -19.77 -5.66 -56.29
C LYS A 321 -18.66 -5.04 -55.44
N GLU A 322 -17.79 -4.20 -56.01
CA GLU A 322 -16.72 -3.48 -55.30
C GLU A 322 -17.28 -2.70 -54.10
N LYS A 323 -18.43 -2.05 -54.25
CA LYS A 323 -19.15 -1.37 -53.16
C LYS A 323 -19.69 -2.34 -52.11
N LYS A 324 -20.32 -3.46 -52.51
CA LYS A 324 -20.80 -4.49 -51.58
C LYS A 324 -19.65 -5.10 -50.78
N ASP A 325 -18.61 -5.55 -51.46
CA ASP A 325 -17.41 -6.16 -50.87
C ASP A 325 -16.64 -5.16 -49.98
N SER A 326 -16.80 -3.85 -50.20
CA SER A 326 -16.28 -2.81 -49.30
C SER A 326 -17.15 -2.60 -48.07
N ILE A 327 -18.48 -2.61 -48.21
CA ILE A 327 -19.41 -2.55 -47.07
C ILE A 327 -19.23 -3.78 -46.19
N GLU A 328 -19.11 -4.98 -46.77
CA GLU A 328 -18.93 -6.25 -46.05
C GLU A 328 -17.63 -6.26 -45.23
N ARG A 329 -16.52 -5.76 -45.80
CA ARG A 329 -15.26 -5.55 -45.08
C ARG A 329 -15.41 -4.56 -43.92
N LEU A 330 -16.02 -3.39 -44.14
CA LEU A 330 -16.22 -2.38 -43.11
C LEU A 330 -17.17 -2.86 -41.99
N THR A 331 -18.17 -3.68 -42.28
CA THR A 331 -19.02 -4.29 -41.24
C THR A 331 -18.25 -5.33 -40.43
N ASN A 332 -17.43 -6.16 -41.07
CA ASN A 332 -16.59 -7.13 -40.38
C ASN A 332 -15.55 -6.44 -39.47
N GLU A 333 -14.92 -5.37 -39.96
CA GLU A 333 -14.00 -4.52 -39.19
C GLU A 333 -14.69 -3.87 -37.99
N ARG A 334 -15.87 -3.27 -38.19
CA ARG A 334 -16.71 -2.72 -37.11
C ARG A 334 -17.07 -3.77 -36.06
N ASP A 335 -17.37 -5.00 -36.47
CA ASP A 335 -17.74 -6.09 -35.54
C ASP A 335 -16.53 -6.64 -34.78
N ILE A 336 -15.33 -6.61 -35.37
CA ILE A 336 -14.07 -6.93 -34.67
C ILE A 336 -13.77 -5.84 -33.64
N LEU A 337 -13.74 -4.57 -34.06
CA LEU A 337 -13.50 -3.42 -33.18
C LEU A 337 -14.52 -3.33 -32.05
N GLN A 338 -15.78 -3.71 -32.28
CA GLN A 338 -16.79 -3.80 -31.21
C GLN A 338 -16.43 -4.88 -30.18
N LYS A 339 -16.07 -6.10 -30.61
CA LYS A 339 -15.66 -7.19 -29.71
C LYS A 339 -14.41 -6.84 -28.90
N GLU A 340 -13.45 -6.17 -29.52
CA GLU A 340 -12.25 -5.66 -28.85
C GLU A 340 -12.59 -4.60 -27.79
N ASN A 341 -13.48 -3.66 -28.10
CA ASN A 341 -13.98 -2.69 -27.11
C ASN A 341 -14.73 -3.37 -25.95
N GLU A 342 -15.54 -4.40 -26.22
CA GLU A 342 -16.23 -5.19 -25.20
C GLU A 342 -15.26 -6.03 -24.35
N GLU A 343 -14.13 -6.48 -24.90
CA GLU A 343 -13.06 -7.12 -24.14
C GLU A 343 -12.22 -6.14 -23.31
N LEU A 344 -11.83 -5.00 -23.89
CA LEU A 344 -11.14 -3.94 -23.18
C LEU A 344 -11.98 -3.41 -22.01
N LYS A 345 -13.30 -3.26 -22.19
CA LYS A 345 -14.24 -2.92 -21.11
C LYS A 345 -14.20 -3.96 -19.99
N ARG A 346 -14.30 -5.25 -20.31
CA ARG A 346 -14.20 -6.35 -19.32
C ARG A 346 -12.84 -6.34 -18.59
N LYS A 347 -11.73 -6.11 -19.29
CA LYS A 347 -10.39 -5.96 -18.70
C LYS A 347 -10.32 -4.77 -17.75
N CYS A 348 -10.83 -3.60 -18.17
CA CYS A 348 -10.90 -2.39 -17.34
C CYS A 348 -11.75 -2.59 -16.08
N ASP A 349 -12.91 -3.25 -16.18
CA ASP A 349 -13.78 -3.52 -15.04
C ASP A 349 -13.16 -4.56 -14.08
N GLY A 350 -12.41 -5.54 -14.59
CA GLY A 350 -11.56 -6.43 -13.78
C GLY A 350 -10.40 -5.72 -13.07
N VAL A 351 -9.77 -4.73 -13.70
CA VAL A 351 -8.74 -3.89 -13.05
C VAL A 351 -9.37 -2.99 -11.98
N LYS A 352 -10.57 -2.44 -12.21
CA LYS A 352 -11.32 -1.67 -11.20
C LYS A 352 -11.66 -2.54 -9.97
N SER A 353 -12.15 -3.77 -10.17
CA SER A 353 -12.48 -4.66 -9.05
C SER A 353 -11.23 -5.08 -8.27
N ARG A 354 -10.13 -5.42 -8.95
CA ARG A 354 -8.84 -5.68 -8.30
C ARG A 354 -8.34 -4.48 -7.50
N ASN A 355 -8.35 -3.27 -8.08
CA ASN A 355 -7.95 -2.05 -7.38
C ASN A 355 -8.86 -1.74 -6.18
N LYS A 356 -10.16 -2.08 -6.24
CA LYS A 356 -11.09 -1.93 -5.11
C LYS A 356 -10.76 -2.89 -3.97
N VAL A 357 -10.39 -4.15 -4.28
CA VAL A 357 -9.94 -5.14 -3.30
C VAL A 357 -8.60 -4.71 -2.66
N LEU A 358 -7.58 -4.41 -3.46
CA LEU A 358 -6.29 -3.90 -2.98
C LEU A 358 -6.42 -2.62 -2.14
N SER A 359 -7.34 -1.71 -2.50
CA SER A 359 -7.63 -0.50 -1.72
C SER A 359 -8.29 -0.78 -0.37
N ASN A 360 -9.01 -1.90 -0.24
CA ASN A 360 -9.56 -2.34 1.04
C ASN A 360 -8.49 -3.04 1.87
N GLU A 361 -7.67 -3.91 1.28
CA GLU A 361 -6.51 -4.55 1.94
C GLU A 361 -5.54 -3.51 2.53
N ILE A 362 -5.17 -2.47 1.75
CA ILE A 362 -4.33 -1.36 2.21
C ILE A 362 -4.96 -0.61 3.40
N LYS A 363 -6.30 -0.52 3.48
CA LYS A 363 -6.99 0.08 4.64
C LYS A 363 -6.91 -0.83 5.87
N THR A 364 -7.15 -2.13 5.70
CA THR A 364 -7.03 -3.11 6.79
C THR A 364 -5.60 -3.16 7.33
N LEU A 365 -4.60 -3.24 6.46
CA LEU A 365 -3.18 -3.21 6.83
C LEU A 365 -2.81 -1.93 7.57
N LYS A 366 -3.25 -0.75 7.08
CA LYS A 366 -3.04 0.52 7.80
C LYS A 366 -3.69 0.52 9.19
N SER A 367 -4.91 0.00 9.31
CA SER A 367 -5.59 -0.13 10.61
C SER A 367 -4.83 -1.06 11.56
N GLN A 368 -4.23 -2.14 11.07
CA GLN A 368 -3.36 -3.03 11.85
C GLN A 368 -2.05 -2.34 12.25
N THR A 369 -1.44 -1.55 11.36
CA THR A 369 -0.26 -0.73 11.71
C THR A 369 -0.59 0.29 12.81
N THR A 370 -1.77 0.93 12.74
CA THR A 370 -2.22 1.86 13.78
C THR A 370 -2.40 1.17 15.14
N THR A 371 -3.06 0.01 15.20
CA THR A 371 -3.24 -0.70 16.49
C THR A 371 -1.95 -1.30 17.04
N LEU A 372 -0.97 -1.63 16.19
CA LEU A 372 0.39 -1.99 16.63
C LEU A 372 1.17 -0.78 17.17
N PHE A 373 1.01 0.40 16.56
CA PHE A 373 1.62 1.65 17.04
C PHE A 373 0.99 2.13 18.36
N GLU A 374 -0.32 1.93 18.54
CA GLU A 374 -1.01 2.15 19.81
C GLU A 374 -0.50 1.20 20.90
N LYS A 375 -0.30 -0.10 20.59
CA LYS A 375 0.32 -1.04 21.54
C LYS A 375 1.73 -0.62 21.94
N GLY A 376 2.59 -0.29 20.98
CA GLY A 376 3.95 0.17 21.27
C GLY A 376 3.98 1.38 22.22
N LYS A 377 3.03 2.31 22.11
CA LYS A 377 2.90 3.41 23.07
C LYS A 377 2.51 2.96 24.48
N HIS A 378 1.59 2.01 24.62
CA HIS A 378 1.24 1.45 25.93
C HIS A 378 2.41 0.67 26.53
N ASP A 379 3.24 0.02 25.70
CA ASP A 379 4.47 -0.65 26.10
C ASP A 379 5.54 0.38 26.55
N ASP A 380 5.71 1.50 25.82
CA ASP A 380 6.56 2.63 26.21
C ASP A 380 6.10 3.27 27.54
N GLU A 381 4.80 3.54 27.70
CA GLU A 381 4.19 4.07 28.94
C GLU A 381 4.40 3.12 30.14
N LEU A 382 4.35 1.81 29.91
CA LEU A 382 4.66 0.79 30.92
C LEU A 382 6.15 0.77 31.28
N ILE A 383 7.05 0.91 30.31
CA ILE A 383 8.49 1.01 30.53
C ILE A 383 8.82 2.25 31.35
N ASP A 384 8.27 3.42 31.01
CA ASP A 384 8.47 4.66 31.78
C ASP A 384 7.94 4.54 33.22
N ALA A 385 6.78 3.90 33.42
CA ALA A 385 6.25 3.63 34.75
C ALA A 385 7.17 2.73 35.59
N LEU A 386 7.71 1.64 35.00
CA LEU A 386 8.65 0.73 35.65
C LEU A 386 10.00 1.39 35.93
N MET A 387 10.52 2.19 35.00
CA MET A 387 11.75 2.97 35.17
C MET A 387 11.61 4.02 36.29
N SER A 388 10.43 4.65 36.41
CA SER A 388 10.10 5.54 37.52
C SER A 388 10.09 4.81 38.88
N GLN A 389 9.50 3.61 38.94
CA GLN A 389 9.53 2.77 40.16
C GLN A 389 10.95 2.32 40.53
N LEU A 390 11.75 1.86 39.56
CA LEU A 390 13.16 1.48 39.78
C LEU A 390 13.97 2.67 40.32
N LYS A 391 13.78 3.87 39.76
CA LYS A 391 14.42 5.10 40.27
C LYS A 391 13.99 5.45 41.69
N GLN A 392 12.71 5.32 42.02
CA GLN A 392 12.23 5.53 43.40
C GLN A 392 12.85 4.55 44.39
N LEU A 393 12.98 3.27 44.02
CA LEU A 393 13.66 2.25 44.83
C LEU A 393 15.16 2.55 44.99
N GLN A 394 15.83 3.01 43.93
CA GLN A 394 17.24 3.42 43.98
C GLN A 394 17.44 4.65 44.88
N ASP A 395 16.55 5.64 44.81
CA ASP A 395 16.55 6.81 45.70
C ASP A 395 16.32 6.42 47.17
N ILE A 396 15.47 5.42 47.45
CA ILE A 396 15.24 4.88 48.80
C ILE A 396 16.48 4.14 49.30
N LEU A 397 17.08 3.26 48.48
CA LEU A 397 18.31 2.54 48.82
C LEU A 397 19.47 3.51 49.11
N SER A 398 19.62 4.55 48.30
CA SER A 398 20.62 5.62 48.50
C SER A 398 20.42 6.34 49.85
N LYS A 399 19.18 6.72 50.17
CA LYS A 399 18.83 7.36 51.45
C LYS A 399 19.09 6.44 52.65
N LEU A 400 18.77 5.14 52.54
CA LEU A 400 19.02 4.15 53.58
C LEU A 400 20.52 3.90 53.78
N SER A 401 21.29 3.75 52.70
CA SER A 401 22.76 3.63 52.75
C SER A 401 23.39 4.83 53.47
N HIS A 402 22.95 6.04 53.13
CA HIS A 402 23.48 7.26 53.73
C HIS A 402 22.99 7.51 55.18
N GLN A 403 21.92 6.85 55.61
CA GLN A 403 21.50 6.79 57.02
C GLN A 403 22.33 5.77 57.81
N ASP A 404 22.63 4.61 57.22
CA ASP A 404 23.49 3.57 57.81
C ASP A 404 24.94 4.05 57.95
N GLU A 405 25.49 4.75 56.97
CA GLU A 405 26.78 5.46 57.07
C GLU A 405 26.83 6.40 58.27
N LYS A 406 25.80 7.24 58.45
CA LYS A 406 25.72 8.19 59.58
C LYS A 406 25.51 7.50 60.92
N ALA A 407 24.74 6.42 60.97
CA ALA A 407 24.60 5.61 62.17
C ALA A 407 25.94 4.99 62.58
N LYS A 408 26.70 4.45 61.60
CA LYS A 408 28.06 3.92 61.81
C LYS A 408 29.04 5.00 62.24
N GLU A 409 29.02 6.20 61.64
CA GLU A 409 29.86 7.33 62.04
C GLU A 409 29.58 7.76 63.49
N VAL A 410 28.31 7.94 63.87
CA VAL A 410 27.92 8.26 65.25
C VAL A 410 28.33 7.16 66.22
N GLN A 411 28.14 5.88 65.87
CA GLN A 411 28.55 4.74 66.70
C GLN A 411 30.07 4.62 66.83
N GLN A 412 30.82 4.92 65.75
CA GLN A 412 32.28 4.93 65.75
C GLN A 412 32.82 6.08 66.62
N ASN A 413 32.27 7.28 66.50
CA ASN A 413 32.63 8.44 67.33
C ASN A 413 32.32 8.18 68.82
N LEU A 414 31.18 7.58 69.13
CA LEU A 414 30.85 7.15 70.50
C LEU A 414 31.81 6.07 71.01
N GLY A 415 32.17 5.09 70.17
CA GLY A 415 33.16 4.06 70.50
C GLY A 415 34.55 4.62 70.77
N GLN A 416 35.00 5.60 69.98
CA GLN A 416 36.26 6.33 70.21
C GLN A 416 36.21 7.09 71.54
N GLN A 417 35.12 7.84 71.81
CA GLN A 417 34.94 8.57 73.05
C GLN A 417 34.96 7.64 74.28
N LEU A 418 34.27 6.51 74.22
CA LEU A 418 34.30 5.48 75.28
C LEU A 418 35.70 4.87 75.45
N THR A 419 36.45 4.68 74.37
CA THR A 419 37.84 4.17 74.42
C THR A 419 38.78 5.17 75.10
N ILE A 420 38.65 6.46 74.78
CA ILE A 420 39.41 7.56 75.41
C ILE A 420 39.09 7.63 76.91
N GLU A 421 37.81 7.56 77.29
CA GLU A 421 37.41 7.61 78.70
C GLU A 421 37.85 6.35 79.48
N ALA A 422 37.78 5.17 78.86
CA ALA A 422 38.34 3.94 79.43
C ALA A 422 39.86 4.04 79.62
N GLN A 423 40.59 4.67 78.69
CA GLN A 423 42.04 4.89 78.82
C GLN A 423 42.38 5.86 79.98
N LYS A 424 41.62 6.95 80.15
CA LYS A 424 41.76 7.85 81.32
C LYS A 424 41.50 7.09 82.63
N ASN A 425 40.40 6.35 82.70
CA ASN A 425 40.05 5.56 83.89
C ASN A 425 41.11 4.49 84.20
N SER A 426 41.66 3.83 83.17
CA SER A 426 42.78 2.89 83.34
C SER A 426 44.05 3.57 83.88
N CYS A 427 44.35 4.79 83.43
CA CYS A 427 45.47 5.59 83.94
C CYS A 427 45.26 5.98 85.41
N LEU A 428 44.06 6.45 85.76
CA LEU A 428 43.69 6.78 87.14
C LEU A 428 43.74 5.54 88.06
N ILE A 429 43.25 4.39 87.60
CA ILE A 429 43.34 3.11 88.34
C ILE A 429 44.80 2.69 88.54
N ALA A 430 45.67 2.88 87.55
CA ALA A 430 47.11 2.61 87.69
C ALA A 430 47.76 3.56 88.72
N GLN A 431 47.45 4.86 88.69
CA GLN A 431 47.94 5.83 89.67
C GLN A 431 47.47 5.48 91.10
N LEU A 432 46.18 5.14 91.27
CA LEU A 432 45.63 4.72 92.55
C LEU A 432 46.27 3.42 93.05
N ARG A 433 46.53 2.44 92.17
CA ARG A 433 47.26 1.21 92.53
C ARG A 433 48.69 1.49 92.99
N ASN A 434 49.40 2.41 92.32
CA ASN A 434 50.74 2.80 92.74
C ASN A 434 50.72 3.46 94.13
N MET A 435 49.76 4.36 94.39
CA MET A 435 49.57 4.96 95.72
C MET A 435 49.18 3.93 96.80
N VAL A 436 48.41 2.90 96.45
CA VAL A 436 48.08 1.80 97.36
C VAL A 436 49.34 0.97 97.65
N ALA A 437 50.11 0.58 96.64
CA ALA A 437 51.36 -0.16 96.83
C ALA A 437 52.41 0.62 97.64
N GLU A 438 52.51 1.94 97.45
CA GLU A 438 53.36 2.83 98.26
C GLU A 438 52.91 2.86 99.73
N ARG A 439 51.59 2.88 99.99
CA ARG A 439 51.01 2.81 101.34
C ARG A 439 51.21 1.44 101.98
N GLU A 440 51.02 0.37 101.22
CA GLU A 440 51.23 -1.02 101.67
C GLU A 440 52.70 -1.27 102.00
N ALA A 441 53.64 -0.79 101.19
CA ALA A 441 55.07 -0.86 101.48
C ALA A 441 55.44 -0.04 102.74
N LYS A 442 54.86 1.15 102.93
CA LYS A 442 55.08 1.94 104.16
C LYS A 442 54.45 1.30 105.40
N VAL A 443 53.33 0.58 105.25
CA VAL A 443 52.75 -0.25 106.32
C VAL A 443 53.67 -1.40 106.65
N GLN A 444 54.20 -2.13 105.67
CA GLN A 444 55.17 -3.22 105.89
C GLN A 444 56.44 -2.73 106.61
N GLU A 445 57.00 -1.59 106.20
CA GLU A 445 58.16 -0.97 106.88
C GLU A 445 57.87 -0.62 108.35
N LEU A 446 56.66 -0.14 108.66
CA LEU A 446 56.21 0.15 110.03
C LEU A 446 55.88 -1.13 110.82
N GLU A 447 55.38 -2.17 110.18
CA GLU A 447 55.16 -3.49 110.78
C GLU A 447 56.50 -4.19 111.11
N GLU A 448 57.52 -4.04 110.26
CA GLU A 448 58.89 -4.46 110.53
C GLU A 448 59.51 -3.65 111.67
N GLU A 449 59.35 -2.31 111.70
CA GLU A 449 59.82 -1.46 112.82
C GLU A 449 59.14 -1.85 114.15
N ILE A 450 57.82 -2.06 114.15
CA ILE A 450 57.06 -2.53 115.33
C ILE A 450 57.50 -3.95 115.74
N GLY A 451 57.78 -4.83 114.78
CA GLY A 451 58.32 -6.17 115.01
C GLY A 451 59.69 -6.12 115.68
N HIS A 452 60.60 -5.27 115.19
CA HIS A 452 61.90 -5.03 115.80
C HIS A 452 61.79 -4.42 117.21
N LEU A 453 60.90 -3.44 117.41
CA LEU A 453 60.64 -2.85 118.73
C LEU A 453 60.04 -3.87 119.71
N THR A 454 59.20 -4.79 119.24
CA THR A 454 58.62 -5.87 120.07
C THR A 454 59.67 -6.90 120.43
N LEU A 455 60.52 -7.33 119.49
CA LEU A 455 61.70 -8.16 119.78
C LEU A 455 62.65 -7.49 120.79
N GLN A 456 62.81 -6.17 120.70
CA GLN A 456 63.64 -5.39 121.64
C GLN A 456 63.01 -5.28 123.05
N HIS A 457 61.68 -5.26 123.17
CA HIS A 457 60.98 -5.35 124.46
C HIS A 457 61.02 -6.77 125.05
N VAL A 458 60.92 -7.81 124.23
CA VAL A 458 61.11 -9.22 124.66
C VAL A 458 62.52 -9.47 125.21
N HIS A 459 63.51 -8.65 124.85
CA HIS A 459 64.85 -8.66 125.45
C HIS A 459 64.98 -7.86 126.76
N LYS A 460 63.92 -7.19 127.25
CA LYS A 460 63.98 -6.32 128.44
C LYS A 460 63.19 -6.82 129.65
N ASP A 461 62.14 -7.61 129.47
CA ASP A 461 61.41 -8.27 130.57
C ASP A 461 61.61 -9.80 130.54
N ARG A 462 62.14 -10.37 131.64
CA ARG A 462 62.43 -11.81 131.75
C ARG A 462 62.17 -12.39 133.16
N SER A 463 60.89 -12.49 133.52
CA SER A 463 60.29 -13.42 134.51
C SER A 463 58.77 -13.32 134.35
N GLU A 464 57.94 -14.33 134.59
CA GLU A 464 58.07 -15.79 134.63
C GLU A 464 56.65 -16.37 134.77
N ASP A 465 56.43 -17.64 134.39
CA ASP A 465 55.19 -18.41 134.61
C ASP A 465 53.84 -17.91 134.00
N SER A 466 52.79 -18.74 133.86
CA SER A 466 52.72 -20.18 133.51
C SER A 466 51.26 -20.60 133.27
N SER A 467 51.04 -21.48 132.28
CA SER A 467 50.06 -22.60 132.23
C SER A 467 49.06 -22.67 131.06
N LEU A 468 49.24 -23.72 130.23
CA LEU A 468 48.31 -24.56 129.43
C LEU A 468 47.16 -23.92 128.58
N MET A 469 46.78 -24.47 127.42
CA MET A 469 46.90 -25.86 126.94
C MET A 469 47.14 -25.97 125.40
N ASN A 470 47.74 -27.11 125.00
CA ASN A 470 47.94 -27.71 123.66
C ASN A 470 46.91 -27.34 122.56
N GLY A 471 47.19 -27.34 121.24
CA GLY A 471 48.33 -27.78 120.41
C GLY A 471 47.91 -27.71 118.91
N THR A 472 48.55 -28.28 117.87
CA THR A 472 49.76 -29.11 117.66
C THR A 472 50.22 -28.95 116.18
N PHE A 473 51.44 -29.36 115.80
CA PHE A 473 52.03 -29.15 114.45
C PHE A 473 51.72 -30.24 113.39
N LEU A 474 51.66 -29.80 112.11
CA LEU A 474 51.94 -30.51 110.83
C LEU A 474 51.04 -31.69 110.33
N SER A 475 50.39 -31.46 109.16
CA SER A 475 50.30 -32.26 107.89
C SER A 475 50.26 -33.81 107.90
N PRO A 476 49.59 -34.54 106.94
CA PRO A 476 49.16 -34.09 105.59
C PRO A 476 47.86 -34.70 104.94
N LYS A 477 47.45 -34.11 103.79
CA LYS A 477 46.72 -34.70 102.62
C LYS A 477 45.22 -35.11 102.68
N PHE A 478 44.65 -35.14 101.46
CA PHE A 478 43.42 -35.77 100.92
C PHE A 478 42.09 -34.97 100.83
N MET A 479 41.68 -34.77 99.57
CA MET A 479 40.38 -34.41 98.98
C MET A 479 39.70 -33.07 99.36
N ASP A 480 39.01 -32.37 98.44
CA ASP A 480 38.68 -32.70 97.04
C ASP A 480 39.22 -31.71 95.99
N GLU A 481 39.37 -32.23 94.77
CA GLU A 481 39.69 -31.55 93.51
C GLU A 481 38.41 -31.02 92.79
N PRO A 482 38.49 -30.37 91.60
CA PRO A 482 39.44 -29.34 91.13
C PRO A 482 38.63 -28.12 90.58
N ASN A 483 39.11 -26.92 90.22
CA ASN A 483 40.32 -26.40 89.55
C ASN A 483 40.49 -26.82 88.07
N PHE A 484 40.42 -25.88 87.12
CA PHE A 484 41.56 -25.52 86.25
C PHE A 484 41.18 -24.55 85.12
N ASN A 485 41.89 -23.43 85.14
CA ASN A 485 42.20 -22.55 84.00
C ASN A 485 43.10 -23.28 82.97
N PRO A 486 43.44 -22.72 81.77
CA PRO A 486 43.00 -21.44 81.18
C PRO A 486 42.70 -21.49 79.64
N LEU A 487 42.57 -20.29 79.05
CA LEU A 487 43.17 -19.87 77.76
C LEU A 487 42.26 -19.73 76.50
N LYS A 488 42.17 -18.48 76.02
CA LYS A 488 41.89 -17.97 74.65
C LYS A 488 40.53 -18.27 73.96
N GLN A 489 39.87 -17.15 73.63
CA GLN A 489 38.83 -16.94 72.60
C GLN A 489 39.31 -17.27 71.16
N PRO A 490 38.44 -17.23 70.13
CA PRO A 490 37.07 -17.75 69.99
C PRO A 490 36.97 -18.66 68.71
N PRO A 491 35.78 -19.07 68.17
CA PRO A 491 34.95 -18.19 67.32
C PRO A 491 33.43 -18.50 67.24
N SER A 492 32.70 -17.60 66.57
CA SER A 492 31.57 -17.78 65.63
C SER A 492 30.77 -19.11 65.55
N ALA A 493 29.44 -18.96 65.71
CA ALA A 493 28.33 -19.69 65.04
C ALA A 493 28.13 -21.20 65.27
N GLY A 494 26.86 -21.66 65.22
CA GLY A 494 26.49 -23.08 65.15
C GLY A 494 25.22 -23.46 65.93
N ASP A 495 24.14 -23.71 65.20
CA ASP A 495 22.78 -24.10 65.61
C ASP A 495 22.60 -25.12 66.76
N HIS A 496 21.42 -25.11 67.37
CA HIS A 496 20.72 -26.35 67.76
C HIS A 496 19.18 -26.23 67.67
N VAL A 497 18.67 -26.60 66.49
CA VAL A 497 17.35 -27.19 66.18
C VAL A 497 16.27 -27.13 67.29
N GLY A 498 15.40 -26.12 67.20
CA GLY A 498 14.11 -26.10 67.90
C GLY A 498 13.01 -26.82 67.11
N ARG A 499 12.36 -27.82 67.71
CA ARG A 499 11.35 -28.69 67.07
C ARG A 499 9.97 -28.03 66.92
N VAL A 500 9.70 -27.44 65.76
CA VAL A 500 8.37 -26.98 65.30
C VAL A 500 8.28 -27.37 63.81
N GLY A 501 7.18 -27.85 63.22
CA GLY A 501 5.76 -27.77 63.57
C GLY A 501 5.07 -27.00 62.44
N ALA A 502 4.22 -27.67 61.64
CA ALA A 502 3.75 -27.09 60.39
C ALA A 502 2.77 -25.92 60.62
N ALA A 503 3.22 -24.70 60.34
CA ALA A 503 2.43 -23.48 60.42
C ALA A 503 2.59 -22.66 59.13
N ARG A 504 1.48 -22.13 58.60
CA ARG A 504 1.48 -21.27 57.41
C ARG A 504 1.85 -19.85 57.83
N THR A 505 2.93 -19.29 57.27
CA THR A 505 3.22 -17.86 57.34
C THR A 505 2.67 -17.15 56.11
N VAL A 506 1.93 -16.07 56.33
CA VAL A 506 1.33 -15.23 55.28
C VAL A 506 2.13 -13.93 55.21
N SER A 507 2.37 -13.39 54.01
CA SER A 507 2.87 -12.02 53.90
C SER A 507 1.84 -11.03 54.46
N SER A 508 2.31 -9.90 55.01
CA SER A 508 1.46 -8.88 55.67
C SER A 508 0.48 -8.14 54.75
N LEU A 509 0.42 -8.52 53.47
CA LEU A 509 -0.57 -8.05 52.48
C LEU A 509 -1.42 -9.20 51.87
N GLY A 510 -1.46 -10.39 52.49
CA GLY A 510 -2.55 -11.36 52.31
C GLY A 510 -2.58 -12.19 51.01
N HIS A 511 -1.51 -12.22 50.20
CA HIS A 511 -1.46 -13.01 48.96
C HIS A 511 -0.68 -14.33 49.11
N THR A 512 -1.17 -15.36 48.41
CA THR A 512 -0.53 -16.68 48.30
C THR A 512 0.43 -16.70 47.10
N LEU A 513 1.70 -17.06 47.32
CA LEU A 513 2.65 -17.27 46.22
C LEU A 513 2.33 -18.57 45.47
N VAL A 514 2.23 -18.48 44.14
CA VAL A 514 2.17 -19.63 43.23
C VAL A 514 3.50 -19.74 42.50
N GLU A 515 4.19 -20.85 42.70
CA GLU A 515 5.51 -21.09 42.10
C GLU A 515 5.38 -21.23 40.57
N SER A 516 6.16 -20.42 39.83
CA SER A 516 6.11 -20.32 38.36
C SER A 516 7.51 -20.50 37.78
N SER A 517 7.66 -21.47 36.87
CA SER A 517 8.94 -22.17 36.65
C SER A 517 9.71 -21.72 35.39
N VAL A 518 10.30 -20.52 35.42
CA VAL A 518 11.32 -20.11 34.41
C VAL A 518 12.47 -19.32 35.05
N THR A 519 13.54 -20.02 35.46
CA THR A 519 14.97 -19.65 35.26
C THR A 519 15.89 -20.64 35.98
N GLN A 520 16.87 -21.20 35.28
CA GLN A 520 18.03 -21.87 35.90
C GLN A 520 19.32 -21.18 35.45
N PRO A 521 20.14 -20.62 36.37
CA PRO A 521 21.57 -20.45 36.16
C PRO A 521 22.28 -21.79 36.34
N SER A 522 23.48 -21.95 35.78
CA SER A 522 24.12 -23.25 35.59
C SER A 522 25.42 -23.45 36.41
N LEU A 523 25.76 -24.73 36.61
CA LEU A 523 27.05 -25.29 37.04
C LEU A 523 27.54 -25.05 38.48
N THR A 524 27.55 -26.14 39.27
CA THR A 524 28.68 -26.50 40.16
C THR A 524 29.01 -27.99 40.03
N SER A 525 30.23 -28.36 40.38
CA SER A 525 30.88 -29.66 40.07
C SER A 525 30.54 -30.79 41.06
N PRO A 526 30.81 -32.08 40.74
CA PRO A 526 30.10 -33.19 41.35
C PRO A 526 30.71 -33.70 42.68
N ILE A 527 29.83 -34.13 43.59
CA ILE A 527 30.15 -35.07 44.67
C ILE A 527 29.21 -36.28 44.54
N VAL A 528 29.79 -37.48 44.44
CA VAL A 528 29.05 -38.73 44.29
C VAL A 528 28.45 -39.16 45.62
N SER A 529 27.15 -39.49 45.64
CA SER A 529 26.52 -40.24 46.72
C SER A 529 25.34 -41.06 46.18
N PRO A 530 25.37 -42.40 46.27
CA PRO A 530 24.41 -43.24 45.56
C PRO A 530 23.10 -43.41 46.35
N ARG A 531 21.99 -42.88 45.83
CA ARG A 531 20.65 -43.23 46.33
C ARG A 531 19.56 -43.16 45.26
N ARG A 532 18.93 -44.32 45.00
CA ARG A 532 17.64 -44.51 44.31
C ARG A 532 17.52 -43.88 42.91
N PHE A 533 18.06 -44.60 41.92
CA PHE A 533 17.43 -44.67 40.60
C PHE A 533 15.99 -45.20 40.71
N SER A 534 15.21 -45.07 39.63
CA SER A 534 13.83 -45.57 39.46
C SER A 534 12.70 -44.68 40.01
N GLU A 535 12.56 -43.48 39.44
CA GLU A 535 11.30 -43.11 38.75
C GLU A 535 11.48 -41.89 37.85
N MET A 536 12.17 -40.85 38.35
CA MET A 536 12.27 -39.54 37.69
C MET A 536 13.00 -39.59 36.33
N ASP A 537 14.06 -40.41 36.22
CA ASP A 537 14.82 -40.60 34.97
C ASP A 537 13.94 -41.11 33.82
N PHE A 538 12.91 -41.91 34.12
CA PHE A 538 12.01 -42.49 33.11
C PHE A 538 10.98 -41.47 32.61
N THR A 539 10.50 -40.57 33.48
CA THR A 539 9.66 -39.44 33.06
C THR A 539 10.44 -38.43 32.23
N ASP A 540 11.71 -38.20 32.55
CA ASP A 540 12.55 -37.24 31.84
C ASP A 540 13.02 -37.79 30.48
N LEU A 541 13.40 -39.07 30.42
CA LEU A 541 13.66 -39.77 29.16
C LEU A 541 12.42 -39.74 28.23
N LYS A 542 11.22 -39.96 28.78
CA LYS A 542 9.96 -39.85 28.01
C LYS A 542 9.69 -38.43 27.53
N ARG A 543 9.98 -37.39 28.33
CA ARG A 543 9.81 -35.99 27.91
C ARG A 543 10.75 -35.65 26.75
N SER A 544 12.03 -36.04 26.84
CA SER A 544 13.00 -35.88 25.76
C SER A 544 12.59 -36.68 24.51
N GLN A 545 12.07 -37.90 24.67
CA GLN A 545 11.57 -38.70 23.56
C GLN A 545 10.35 -38.06 22.89
N MET A 546 9.44 -37.44 23.65
CA MET A 546 8.31 -36.68 23.09
C MET A 546 8.80 -35.45 22.31
N GLN A 547 9.72 -34.66 22.87
CA GLN A 547 10.31 -33.51 22.18
C GLN A 547 11.01 -33.91 20.86
N ILE A 548 11.71 -35.05 20.84
CA ILE A 548 12.31 -35.58 19.59
C ILE A 548 11.23 -35.93 18.56
N ILE A 549 10.07 -36.42 18.97
CA ILE A 549 8.93 -36.68 18.07
C ILE A 549 8.31 -35.36 17.59
N GLU A 550 8.11 -34.39 18.46
CA GLU A 550 7.58 -33.05 18.15
C GLU A 550 8.48 -32.29 17.15
N PHE A 551 9.80 -32.28 17.38
CA PHE A 551 10.75 -31.70 16.42
C PHE A 551 10.75 -32.45 15.09
N LYS A 552 10.57 -33.78 15.10
CA LYS A 552 10.51 -34.57 13.86
C LYS A 552 9.23 -34.30 13.05
N THR A 553 8.07 -34.16 13.68
CA THR A 553 6.82 -33.81 12.98
C THR A 553 6.81 -32.36 12.50
N LEU A 554 7.41 -31.44 13.26
CA LEU A 554 7.62 -30.05 12.86
C LEU A 554 8.54 -29.96 11.63
N LEU A 555 9.66 -30.68 11.64
CA LEU A 555 10.56 -30.78 10.48
C LEU A 555 9.81 -31.34 9.25
N GLN A 556 9.12 -32.47 9.39
CA GLN A 556 8.36 -33.06 8.27
C GLN A 556 7.28 -32.09 7.71
N SER A 557 6.65 -31.28 8.56
CA SER A 557 5.71 -30.25 8.12
C SER A 557 6.41 -29.09 7.38
N ALA A 558 7.58 -28.67 7.86
CA ALA A 558 8.40 -27.67 7.19
C ALA A 558 8.96 -28.15 5.84
N GLU A 559 9.24 -29.45 5.69
CA GLU A 559 9.62 -30.05 4.41
C GLU A 559 8.47 -30.01 3.40
N VAL A 560 7.24 -30.36 3.81
CA VAL A 560 6.06 -30.29 2.93
C VAL A 560 5.79 -28.85 2.47
N GLU A 561 5.86 -27.86 3.36
CA GLU A 561 5.69 -26.45 2.96
C GLU A 561 6.88 -25.91 2.13
N ARG A 562 8.12 -26.35 2.38
CA ARG A 562 9.29 -26.05 1.51
C ARG A 562 9.06 -26.57 0.09
N ASP A 563 8.58 -27.80 -0.04
CA ASP A 563 8.40 -28.45 -1.34
C ASP A 563 7.22 -27.80 -2.09
N ARG A 564 6.13 -27.48 -1.39
CA ARG A 564 4.99 -26.69 -1.89
C ARG A 564 5.41 -25.27 -2.34
N LEU A 565 6.26 -24.59 -1.58
CA LEU A 565 6.84 -23.30 -1.96
C LEU A 565 7.73 -23.43 -3.20
N THR A 566 8.45 -24.54 -3.34
CA THR A 566 9.28 -24.84 -4.51
C THR A 566 8.41 -25.06 -5.77
N GLU A 567 7.27 -25.73 -5.64
CA GLU A 567 6.27 -25.81 -6.72
C GLU A 567 5.71 -24.43 -7.09
N PHE A 568 5.36 -23.58 -6.12
CA PHE A 568 4.89 -22.22 -6.38
C PHE A 568 5.96 -21.39 -7.12
N VAL A 569 7.23 -21.48 -6.71
CA VAL A 569 8.35 -20.83 -7.43
C VAL A 569 8.47 -21.37 -8.86
N SER A 570 8.35 -22.68 -9.08
CA SER A 570 8.37 -23.28 -10.42
C SER A 570 7.22 -22.77 -11.32
N VAL A 571 6.01 -22.63 -10.77
CA VAL A 571 4.84 -22.11 -11.49
C VAL A 571 4.99 -20.61 -11.79
N LEU A 572 5.55 -19.83 -10.86
CA LEU A 572 5.82 -18.40 -11.07
C LEU A 572 6.91 -18.19 -12.12
N GLN A 573 8.00 -18.97 -12.07
CA GLN A 573 9.09 -18.93 -13.05
C GLN A 573 8.55 -19.22 -14.46
N LYS A 574 7.82 -20.33 -14.66
CA LYS A 574 7.19 -20.67 -15.94
C LYS A 574 6.28 -19.53 -16.46
N ARG A 575 5.50 -18.90 -15.58
CA ARG A 575 4.61 -17.78 -15.95
C ARG A 575 5.40 -16.52 -16.37
N VAL A 576 6.56 -16.27 -15.76
CA VAL A 576 7.50 -15.21 -16.17
C VAL A 576 8.12 -15.53 -17.52
N ASP A 577 8.59 -16.76 -17.73
CA ASP A 577 9.21 -17.21 -18.98
C ASP A 577 8.23 -17.17 -20.15
N GLU A 578 6.98 -17.64 -19.96
CA GLU A 578 5.90 -17.43 -20.93
C GLU A 578 5.62 -15.93 -21.20
N GLY A 579 5.70 -15.09 -20.16
CA GLY A 579 5.53 -13.64 -20.28
C GLY A 579 6.60 -13.02 -21.18
N ASN A 580 7.86 -13.39 -20.95
CA ASN A 580 9.02 -12.97 -21.72
C ASN A 580 8.94 -13.48 -23.17
N ASN A 581 8.52 -14.72 -23.39
CA ASN A 581 8.33 -15.29 -24.73
C ASN A 581 7.23 -14.54 -25.51
N ARG A 582 6.10 -14.23 -24.88
CA ARG A 582 5.04 -13.40 -25.49
C ARG A 582 5.53 -11.98 -25.80
N LEU A 583 6.32 -11.38 -24.90
CA LEU A 583 6.93 -10.06 -25.10
C LEU A 583 7.84 -10.05 -26.34
N LEU A 584 8.76 -11.02 -26.43
CA LEU A 584 9.68 -11.19 -27.56
C LEU A 584 8.94 -11.41 -28.88
N GLU A 585 7.86 -12.20 -28.88
CA GLU A 585 7.03 -12.40 -30.08
C GLU A 585 6.34 -11.09 -30.50
N THR A 586 5.85 -10.28 -29.55
CA THR A 586 5.25 -8.97 -29.86
C THR A 586 6.26 -7.94 -30.33
N ASP A 587 7.48 -7.91 -29.77
CA ASP A 587 8.52 -6.99 -30.24
C ASP A 587 9.02 -7.38 -31.64
N LYS A 588 9.19 -8.68 -31.93
CA LYS A 588 9.49 -9.14 -33.29
C LYS A 588 8.43 -8.70 -34.29
N LYS A 589 7.13 -8.84 -33.96
CA LYS A 589 6.03 -8.35 -34.82
C LYS A 589 6.09 -6.82 -34.98
N LEU A 590 6.39 -6.06 -33.93
CA LEU A 590 6.58 -4.61 -34.01
C LEU A 590 7.77 -4.21 -34.90
N GLN A 591 8.88 -4.97 -34.87
CA GLN A 591 10.00 -4.79 -35.79
C GLN A 591 9.60 -5.10 -37.25
N GLU A 592 8.87 -6.19 -37.48
CA GLU A 592 8.34 -6.54 -38.81
C GLU A 592 7.41 -5.47 -39.37
N GLU A 593 6.47 -4.93 -38.58
CA GLU A 593 5.61 -3.82 -39.03
C GLU A 593 6.40 -2.53 -39.28
N ARG A 594 7.40 -2.21 -38.44
CA ARG A 594 8.30 -1.06 -38.70
C ARG A 594 9.04 -1.19 -40.02
N HIS A 595 9.53 -2.38 -40.36
CA HIS A 595 10.14 -2.64 -41.66
C HIS A 595 9.14 -2.49 -42.82
N ARG A 596 7.88 -2.94 -42.65
CA ARG A 596 6.82 -2.75 -43.66
C ARG A 596 6.48 -1.28 -43.85
N CYS A 597 6.39 -0.48 -42.78
CA CYS A 597 6.20 0.97 -42.88
C CYS A 597 7.30 1.63 -43.71
N VAL A 598 8.58 1.35 -43.42
CA VAL A 598 9.71 1.92 -44.17
C VAL A 598 9.68 1.52 -45.66
N VAL A 599 9.29 0.29 -45.99
CA VAL A 599 9.13 -0.15 -47.38
C VAL A 599 7.97 0.58 -48.08
N LEU A 600 6.85 0.81 -47.39
CA LEU A 600 5.71 1.57 -47.92
C LEU A 600 6.05 3.05 -48.10
N GLU A 601 6.81 3.65 -47.18
CA GLU A 601 7.32 5.02 -47.28
C GLU A 601 8.23 5.19 -48.50
N GLN A 602 9.16 4.26 -48.74
CA GLN A 602 10.00 4.26 -49.94
C GLN A 602 9.20 4.09 -51.24
N GLN A 603 8.12 3.29 -51.23
CA GLN A 603 7.22 3.18 -52.38
C GLN A 603 6.40 4.46 -52.62
N LEU A 604 5.95 5.13 -51.54
CA LEU A 604 5.26 6.42 -51.62
C LEU A 604 6.20 7.55 -52.09
N GLU A 605 7.46 7.55 -51.66
CA GLU A 605 8.47 8.50 -52.16
C GLU A 605 8.77 8.26 -53.65
N LYS A 606 9.01 7.01 -54.05
CA LYS A 606 9.23 6.66 -55.47
C LYS A 606 8.06 7.08 -56.36
N THR A 607 6.82 6.78 -55.96
CA THR A 607 5.63 7.16 -56.74
C THR A 607 5.38 8.66 -56.80
N LYS A 608 5.74 9.43 -55.75
CA LYS A 608 5.79 10.91 -55.80
C LYS A 608 6.86 11.40 -56.80
N MET A 609 8.05 10.81 -56.78
CA MET A 609 9.15 11.17 -57.67
C MET A 609 8.89 10.82 -59.14
N ASP A 610 8.10 9.77 -59.42
CA ASP A 610 7.71 9.41 -60.77
C ASP A 610 6.50 10.22 -61.28
N THR A 611 5.51 10.53 -60.43
CA THR A 611 4.41 11.47 -60.80
C THR A 611 4.93 12.89 -61.07
N GLY A 612 5.95 13.33 -60.32
CA GLY A 612 6.65 14.60 -60.58
C GLY A 612 7.37 14.70 -61.93
N LYS A 613 7.62 13.58 -62.64
CA LYS A 613 8.19 13.57 -64.00
C LYS A 613 7.12 13.62 -65.09
N THR A 614 5.92 13.14 -64.81
CA THR A 614 4.82 13.06 -65.81
C THR A 614 4.15 14.41 -66.12
N THR A 615 4.32 15.43 -65.26
CA THR A 615 3.65 16.73 -65.40
C THR A 615 4.37 17.73 -66.32
N THR A 616 5.60 17.44 -66.76
CA THR A 616 6.45 18.39 -67.51
C THR A 616 6.21 18.42 -69.02
N SER A 617 5.40 17.50 -69.58
CA SER A 617 5.30 17.26 -71.04
C SER A 617 4.02 17.77 -71.73
N GLN A 618 3.15 18.54 -71.06
CA GLN A 618 2.00 19.18 -71.71
C GLN A 618 1.94 20.69 -71.42
N LYS A 619 2.34 21.51 -72.41
CA LYS A 619 2.28 22.98 -72.34
C LYS A 619 2.20 23.62 -73.72
N SER A 620 1.01 23.69 -74.32
CA SER A 620 0.74 24.43 -75.57
C SER A 620 -0.74 24.80 -75.73
N ALA A 621 -0.99 26.01 -76.26
CA ALA A 621 -2.30 26.63 -76.54
C ALA A 621 -3.17 26.95 -75.28
N THR A 622 -3.98 28.02 -75.21
CA THR A 622 -4.31 29.11 -76.18
C THR A 622 -4.39 30.47 -75.43
N ARG A 623 -4.46 31.62 -76.12
CA ARG A 623 -4.33 32.97 -75.51
C ARG A 623 -5.11 34.08 -76.24
N THR A 624 -6.10 34.68 -75.57
CA THR A 624 -6.93 35.86 -75.95
C THR A 624 -7.65 36.33 -74.65
N LYS A 625 -7.84 37.61 -74.23
CA LYS A 625 -8.27 38.88 -74.86
C LYS A 625 -9.64 38.79 -75.57
N GLY A 626 -10.66 39.61 -75.32
CA GLY A 626 -10.81 40.80 -74.44
C GLY A 626 -11.95 41.70 -74.97
N ASP A 627 -12.57 42.69 -74.29
CA ASP A 627 -12.52 43.19 -72.89
C ASP A 627 -13.93 43.86 -72.58
N GLU A 628 -14.06 44.97 -71.80
CA GLU A 628 -15.30 45.84 -71.58
C GLU A 628 -16.54 45.27 -70.80
N GLU A 629 -17.38 46.02 -70.04
CA GLU A 629 -17.23 47.26 -69.23
C GLU A 629 -18.43 47.44 -68.21
N THR A 630 -18.52 48.60 -67.51
CA THR A 630 -19.63 49.19 -66.70
C THR A 630 -19.91 48.81 -65.21
N GLU A 631 -19.75 49.83 -64.36
CA GLU A 631 -20.52 50.26 -63.16
C GLU A 631 -20.36 49.63 -61.74
N LEU A 632 -20.66 50.50 -60.75
CA LEU A 632 -20.49 50.44 -59.27
C LEU A 632 -21.90 50.57 -58.60
N PRO A 633 -22.12 50.56 -57.25
CA PRO A 633 -21.20 50.67 -56.10
C PRO A 633 -21.51 49.68 -54.93
N GLU A 634 -21.24 50.09 -53.68
CA GLU A 634 -21.28 49.28 -52.44
C GLU A 634 -22.67 49.17 -51.74
N GLU A 635 -22.64 48.56 -50.53
CA GLU A 635 -23.68 48.39 -49.51
C GLU A 635 -24.73 47.27 -49.68
N GLY A 636 -25.32 46.85 -48.55
CA GLY A 636 -26.45 45.89 -48.48
C GLY A 636 -26.25 44.70 -47.53
N LYS A 637 -26.76 44.81 -46.29
CA LYS A 637 -26.93 43.67 -45.35
C LYS A 637 -28.40 43.22 -45.29
N CYS A 638 -28.59 41.98 -44.83
CA CYS A 638 -29.67 41.53 -43.92
C CYS A 638 -30.99 40.91 -44.49
N PHE A 639 -31.31 39.70 -43.98
CA PHE A 639 -32.65 39.03 -43.91
C PHE A 639 -33.34 38.70 -45.26
N VAL A 640 -34.39 37.87 -45.40
CA VAL A 640 -35.58 37.45 -44.59
C VAL A 640 -35.96 35.98 -44.96
N GLN A 641 -36.71 35.11 -44.25
CA GLN A 641 -36.89 34.76 -42.82
C GLN A 641 -37.89 33.57 -42.71
N GLY A 642 -37.69 32.58 -41.81
CA GLY A 642 -38.67 31.53 -41.46
C GLY A 642 -38.52 30.19 -42.24
N HIS A 643 -38.95 29.03 -41.72
CA HIS A 643 -39.91 28.76 -40.65
C HIS A 643 -39.55 27.51 -39.81
N MET A 644 -40.14 27.36 -38.61
CA MET A 644 -40.06 26.12 -37.81
C MET A 644 -41.15 25.11 -38.20
N VAL A 645 -40.81 23.81 -38.23
CA VAL A 645 -41.68 22.72 -37.73
C VAL A 645 -40.80 21.68 -37.01
N SER A 646 -41.09 21.41 -35.74
CA SER A 646 -40.42 20.36 -34.97
C SER A 646 -41.14 19.01 -35.11
N LYS A 647 -40.41 17.88 -35.13
CA LYS A 647 -40.95 16.59 -34.66
C LYS A 647 -39.86 15.57 -34.31
N GLU A 648 -40.19 14.78 -33.28
CA GLU A 648 -39.78 13.40 -32.95
C GLU A 648 -38.53 12.78 -33.64
N GLY A 649 -37.60 12.11 -32.95
CA GLY A 649 -37.67 11.53 -31.61
C GLY A 649 -37.36 10.03 -31.67
N LEU A 650 -36.08 9.65 -31.75
CA LEU A 650 -35.63 8.27 -31.96
C LEU A 650 -34.97 7.68 -30.71
N GLU A 651 -35.69 6.79 -30.02
CA GLU A 651 -35.16 6.00 -28.90
C GLU A 651 -34.14 4.95 -29.38
N PHE A 652 -32.96 4.91 -28.78
CA PHE A 652 -32.04 3.77 -28.90
C PHE A 652 -32.54 2.58 -28.05
N LYS A 653 -33.33 1.69 -28.64
CA LYS A 653 -33.72 0.43 -27.99
C LYS A 653 -32.64 -0.65 -28.16
N SER A 654 -32.00 -0.98 -27.05
CA SER A 654 -30.96 -2.02 -26.95
C SER A 654 -31.53 -3.43 -27.13
N PRO A 655 -30.99 -4.28 -28.03
CA PRO A 655 -31.44 -5.65 -28.23
C PRO A 655 -30.74 -6.64 -27.27
N ILE A 656 -30.96 -6.53 -25.96
CA ILE A 656 -30.55 -7.54 -24.96
C ILE A 656 -31.77 -8.37 -24.54
N SER A 657 -32.19 -9.31 -25.39
CA SER A 657 -33.31 -10.23 -25.09
C SER A 657 -33.40 -11.44 -26.04
N LYS A 658 -32.27 -12.11 -26.34
CA LYS A 658 -32.25 -13.42 -27.03
C LYS A 658 -31.25 -14.40 -26.40
N LEU A 659 -31.48 -14.79 -25.13
CA LEU A 659 -30.94 -16.01 -24.52
C LEU A 659 -31.57 -16.25 -23.13
N ILE A 660 -32.79 -16.80 -23.11
CA ILE A 660 -33.45 -17.58 -22.03
C ILE A 660 -34.71 -18.18 -22.66
N ASN A 661 -34.75 -19.52 -22.76
CA ASN A 661 -35.91 -20.41 -22.94
C ASN A 661 -35.45 -21.72 -23.60
N LEU A 662 -34.72 -22.54 -22.84
CA LEU A 662 -34.47 -23.94 -23.18
C LEU A 662 -34.15 -24.71 -21.89
N ALA A 663 -35.19 -24.90 -21.10
CA ALA A 663 -35.16 -25.64 -19.84
C ALA A 663 -36.50 -26.36 -19.67
N ASP A 664 -36.60 -27.57 -20.22
CA ASP A 664 -37.57 -28.54 -19.74
C ASP A 664 -37.11 -29.99 -19.98
N HIS A 665 -37.54 -30.86 -19.05
CA HIS A 665 -37.44 -32.31 -19.01
C HIS A 665 -36.06 -33.00 -18.77
N PRO A 666 -36.04 -34.20 -18.13
CA PRO A 666 -34.95 -34.57 -17.23
C PRO A 666 -34.38 -35.99 -17.39
N ARG A 667 -33.25 -36.30 -16.70
CA ARG A 667 -32.87 -37.65 -16.22
C ARG A 667 -31.66 -37.64 -15.28
N LEU A 668 -31.91 -37.89 -13.98
CA LEU A 668 -31.07 -38.62 -13.00
C LEU A 668 -29.60 -38.18 -12.71
N PRO A 669 -29.05 -38.47 -11.51
CA PRO A 669 -29.64 -38.33 -10.17
C PRO A 669 -28.70 -37.55 -9.20
N PRO A 670 -29.21 -37.03 -8.06
CA PRO A 670 -28.35 -36.41 -7.04
C PRO A 670 -27.68 -37.47 -6.15
N LEU A 671 -26.37 -37.33 -5.90
CA LEU A 671 -25.71 -37.99 -4.77
C LEU A 671 -25.82 -37.11 -3.52
N ILE A 672 -26.29 -37.72 -2.43
CA ILE A 672 -26.56 -37.10 -1.13
C ILE A 672 -25.59 -37.72 -0.10
N LEU A 673 -25.45 -37.07 1.06
CA LEU A 673 -24.81 -37.57 2.30
C LEU A 673 -23.26 -37.42 2.36
N LEU A 674 -22.63 -37.09 3.50
CA LEU A 674 -23.10 -36.93 4.88
C LEU A 674 -22.60 -35.63 5.56
N PHE A 675 -23.38 -35.15 6.54
CA PHE A 675 -22.91 -34.38 7.71
C PHE A 675 -22.57 -35.39 8.84
N PRO A 676 -21.62 -35.09 9.76
CA PRO A 676 -21.97 -34.43 11.03
C PRO A 676 -20.99 -33.28 11.39
N PHE A 677 -21.28 -32.24 12.19
CA PHE A 677 -22.12 -32.05 13.40
C PHE A 677 -21.52 -32.57 14.73
N TYR A 678 -20.63 -31.78 15.35
CA TYR A 678 -20.38 -31.56 16.81
C TYR A 678 -19.59 -30.22 16.89
N PHE A 679 -19.97 -29.17 17.64
CA PHE A 679 -19.83 -28.96 19.10
C PHE A 679 -18.40 -29.23 19.63
N SER A 680 -17.78 -28.39 20.47
CA SER A 680 -18.28 -27.22 21.24
C SER A 680 -17.18 -26.16 21.52
N PHE A 681 -17.51 -25.16 22.35
CA PHE A 681 -16.64 -24.12 22.93
C PHE A 681 -15.31 -24.63 23.50
N TYR A 682 -14.28 -23.78 23.37
CA TYR A 682 -13.50 -23.27 24.50
C TYR A 682 -13.12 -21.79 24.24
#